data_AF-A0A7G5N2U6-F1
#
_entry.id   AF-A0A7G5N2U6-F1
#
_cell.length_a   1.000
_cell.length_b   1.000
_cell.length_c   1.000
_cell.angle_alpha   90.00
_cell.angle_beta   90.00
_cell.angle_gamma   90.00
#
_symmetry.space_group_name_H-M   'P 1'
#
loop_
_entity.id
_entity.type
_entity.pdbx_description
1 polymer ?
#
loop_
_entity_poly.entity_id
_entity_poly.type
_entity_poly.pdbx_seq_one_letter_code
_entity_poly.pdbx_strand_id
1 'polypeptide(L)'
;MVRTSMDYRRAVVQDRIFHVRAVMQFPDGTETVLTNGDLMSDGMTIKTGVSSTDSFDIGSASIGECTLRLDNTDGRYNTYDFEGAELNVKVGLQLSEDKIEWIPKGIYTAEPGKFTGAVISVTAYDNMAKFDRTYTDSRLKYPATLGQIVADACSVCGVVQASADFPNRNFTVKERPADEAVTFRQVLTWVGQIACRYWKCDAYGRLTSGWYDTAVFGRHNGMDGGVFDDGTPSYQTGDSVDGGSFLPWTDGDSLDGGTFESLQVYHHLYALNSISVATDDVVITGIKVTEAQDTTVQDAPASYMTGVEGYVLEIKDNDFIRKGSGKTVADYLGGCLIGMKFRPVSISCLSDPAIEAGDPAIVTDYKQNTYQCYITNTTYQIGNYQSVSCDAKTPARNSASRFTEATQAFVKAKKNTKVQINEYNKAVQALTSLITQSFGVYKTEEKLEDGSTIFYMHNKPTLKGSDTIWKMTADAFAVSTDGGKTWNAGMDSQGNAVVNVLSAIGIRFDWARGGTLTLGGENNVNGVLRILNASGKVIGTWNKDGVHAEGVFSNLVDGTGIKINNKRVEFYNAGKLSAIMTAVSGGGIAIQSFGSASKFSFVCTDDSGNNSYPLLADKDGLTGKFKAGKTGRAEFSDGTYLQFSGGVCVGGNTKEGTF
;
A
#
# COMPACT_ATOMS: atom_id res chain seq x y z
N MET A 1 13.76 -19.25 -16.42
CA MET A 1 12.84 -20.34 -16.81
C MET A 1 13.37 -21.69 -16.36
N VAL A 2 12.48 -22.53 -15.83
CA VAL A 2 12.79 -23.92 -15.46
C VAL A 2 13.00 -24.75 -16.72
N ARG A 3 14.09 -25.53 -16.76
CA ARG A 3 14.33 -26.47 -17.85
C ARG A 3 13.49 -27.72 -17.65
N THR A 4 12.72 -28.08 -18.67
CA THR A 4 11.82 -29.24 -18.68
C THR A 4 12.10 -30.12 -19.89
N SER A 5 11.84 -31.41 -19.77
CA SER A 5 12.04 -32.36 -20.88
C SER A 5 11.04 -32.11 -22.02
N MET A 6 11.32 -32.68 -23.19
CA MET A 6 10.37 -32.66 -24.31
C MET A 6 9.10 -33.46 -24.00
N ASP A 7 9.21 -34.52 -23.22
CA ASP A 7 8.05 -35.33 -22.79
C ASP A 7 7.12 -34.48 -21.91
N TYR A 8 7.68 -33.70 -20.97
CA TYR A 8 6.91 -32.76 -20.16
C TYR A 8 6.13 -31.77 -21.01
N ARG A 9 6.79 -31.14 -21.99
CA ARG A 9 6.15 -30.11 -22.82
C ARG A 9 5.01 -30.66 -23.68
N ARG A 10 5.12 -31.91 -24.11
CA ARG A 10 4.05 -32.60 -24.85
C ARG A 10 2.90 -32.98 -23.92
N ALA A 11 3.19 -33.43 -22.71
CA ALA A 11 2.19 -33.84 -21.73
C ALA A 11 1.44 -32.64 -21.11
N VAL A 12 2.12 -31.52 -20.86
CA VAL A 12 1.54 -30.37 -20.16
C VAL A 12 0.43 -29.67 -20.98
N VAL A 13 0.37 -29.87 -22.29
CA VAL A 13 -0.70 -29.31 -23.13
C VAL A 13 -1.89 -30.25 -23.33
N GLN A 14 -1.84 -31.48 -22.79
CA GLN A 14 -2.90 -32.50 -22.87
C GLN A 14 -3.70 -32.57 -21.55
N ASP A 15 -4.35 -33.72 -21.28
CA ASP A 15 -4.90 -34.03 -19.97
C ASP A 15 -3.76 -34.26 -18.97
N ARG A 16 -3.72 -33.41 -17.93
CA ARG A 16 -2.62 -33.35 -16.97
C ARG A 16 -3.04 -33.93 -15.63
N ILE A 17 -2.20 -34.78 -15.06
CA ILE A 17 -2.29 -35.20 -13.67
C ILE A 17 -1.06 -34.65 -12.95
N PHE A 18 -1.29 -33.76 -11.98
CA PHE A 18 -0.24 -33.19 -11.16
C PHE A 18 -0.17 -33.90 -9.80
N HIS A 19 1.06 -34.16 -9.36
CA HIS A 19 1.37 -34.76 -8.07
C HIS A 19 2.09 -33.76 -7.17
N VAL A 20 1.72 -33.74 -5.89
CA VAL A 20 2.44 -33.04 -4.84
C VAL A 20 3.37 -34.01 -4.14
N ARG A 21 4.58 -33.55 -3.87
CA ARG A 21 5.45 -34.15 -2.87
C ARG A 21 6.01 -33.04 -2.01
N ALA A 22 5.48 -32.90 -0.80
CA ALA A 22 5.97 -31.94 0.18
C ALA A 22 6.56 -32.70 1.37
N VAL A 23 7.88 -32.62 1.52
CA VAL A 23 8.58 -33.24 2.66
C VAL A 23 8.65 -32.19 3.76
N MET A 24 8.01 -32.47 4.89
CA MET A 24 7.93 -31.59 6.05
C MET A 24 8.81 -32.16 7.17
N GLN A 25 9.83 -31.39 7.57
CA GLN A 25 10.74 -31.72 8.65
C GLN A 25 10.47 -30.80 9.84
N PHE A 26 10.09 -31.37 10.97
CA PHE A 26 9.76 -30.63 12.18
C PHE A 26 11.01 -30.29 13.01
N PRO A 27 10.95 -29.27 13.89
CA PRO A 27 12.08 -28.89 14.74
C PRO A 27 12.59 -30.00 15.68
N ASP A 28 11.73 -30.97 16.03
CA ASP A 28 12.09 -32.14 16.85
C ASP A 28 12.83 -33.24 16.06
N GLY A 29 13.01 -33.05 14.76
CA GLY A 29 13.67 -33.99 13.85
C GLY A 29 12.72 -35.02 13.23
N THR A 30 11.43 -35.00 13.53
CA THR A 30 10.45 -35.85 12.84
C THR A 30 10.23 -35.39 11.40
N GLU A 31 9.93 -36.32 10.51
CA GLU A 31 9.68 -36.06 9.09
C GLU A 31 8.36 -36.70 8.67
N THR A 32 7.56 -35.93 7.93
CA THR A 32 6.33 -36.39 7.28
C THR A 32 6.35 -36.04 5.80
N VAL A 33 5.98 -36.99 4.95
CA VAL A 33 5.86 -36.77 3.50
C VAL A 33 4.39 -36.64 3.15
N LEU A 34 4.03 -35.48 2.60
CA LEU A 34 2.67 -35.17 2.19
C LEU A 34 2.52 -35.33 0.68
N THR A 35 1.47 -36.04 0.29
CA THR A 35 1.11 -36.36 -1.10
C THR A 35 -0.30 -35.85 -1.41
N ASN A 36 -0.80 -36.06 -2.64
CA ASN A 36 -2.17 -35.68 -3.01
C ASN A 36 -3.24 -36.28 -2.09
N GLY A 37 -3.05 -37.49 -1.55
CA GLY A 37 -4.01 -38.13 -0.65
C GLY A 37 -4.07 -37.51 0.75
N ASP A 38 -3.07 -36.69 1.09
CA ASP A 38 -2.97 -36.02 2.38
C ASP A 38 -3.57 -34.60 2.35
N LEU A 39 -3.87 -34.11 1.14
CA LEU A 39 -4.26 -32.75 0.85
C LEU A 39 -5.71 -32.71 0.36
N MET A 40 -6.38 -31.59 0.62
CA MET A 40 -7.62 -31.26 -0.07
C MET A 40 -7.40 -31.16 -1.59
N SER A 41 -8.46 -31.23 -2.39
CA SER A 41 -8.38 -31.14 -3.85
C SER A 41 -7.68 -29.87 -4.36
N ASP A 42 -7.76 -28.79 -3.59
CA ASP A 42 -7.13 -27.49 -3.85
C ASP A 42 -5.95 -27.23 -2.88
N GLY A 43 -5.40 -28.32 -2.32
CA GLY A 43 -4.68 -28.32 -1.06
C GLY A 43 -3.23 -27.88 -1.11
N MET A 44 -2.74 -27.37 -2.25
CA MET A 44 -1.46 -26.68 -2.32
C MET A 44 -1.55 -25.45 -3.21
N THR A 45 -1.10 -24.31 -2.66
CA THR A 45 -0.98 -23.04 -3.37
C THR A 45 0.42 -22.48 -3.16
N ILE A 46 1.07 -22.04 -4.24
CA ILE A 46 2.40 -21.43 -4.24
C ILE A 46 2.29 -20.05 -4.90
N LYS A 47 2.67 -19.01 -4.16
CA LYS A 47 2.72 -17.63 -4.64
C LYS A 47 4.17 -17.17 -4.70
N THR A 48 4.56 -16.64 -5.85
CA THR A 48 5.89 -16.05 -6.04
C THR A 48 5.77 -14.74 -6.79
N GLY A 49 6.68 -13.82 -6.50
CA GLY A 49 6.68 -12.49 -7.08
C GLY A 49 8.08 -11.89 -7.17
N VAL A 50 8.28 -11.01 -8.13
CA VAL A 50 9.49 -10.19 -8.32
C VAL A 50 9.16 -8.70 -8.47
N SER A 51 7.89 -8.33 -8.30
CA SER A 51 7.40 -6.95 -8.13
C SER A 51 6.18 -6.92 -7.22
N SER A 52 5.87 -5.76 -6.64
CA SER A 52 4.62 -5.52 -5.92
C SER A 52 3.43 -5.49 -6.88
N THR A 53 2.21 -5.67 -6.35
CA THR A 53 0.97 -5.57 -7.14
C THR A 53 0.84 -4.18 -7.76
N ASP A 54 0.39 -4.12 -9.03
CA ASP A 54 0.23 -2.88 -9.81
C ASP A 54 1.51 -2.05 -10.05
N SER A 55 2.71 -2.58 -9.76
CA SER A 55 3.98 -1.90 -10.03
C SER A 55 5.03 -2.80 -10.67
N PHE A 56 5.89 -2.17 -11.47
CA PHE A 56 7.09 -2.80 -12.02
C PHE A 56 8.28 -2.34 -11.19
N ASP A 57 8.74 -3.19 -10.27
CA ASP A 57 9.70 -2.79 -9.26
C ASP A 57 11.14 -3.15 -9.66
N ILE A 58 12.06 -2.24 -9.34
CA ILE A 58 13.50 -2.49 -9.43
C ILE A 58 14.00 -2.77 -8.01
N GLY A 59 14.78 -3.84 -7.82
CA GLY A 59 15.26 -4.21 -6.49
C GLY A 59 14.25 -4.94 -5.61
N SER A 60 13.18 -5.51 -6.16
CA SER A 60 12.25 -6.26 -5.33
C SER A 60 12.93 -7.41 -4.59
N ALA A 61 12.50 -7.66 -3.35
CA ALA A 61 12.89 -8.80 -2.52
C ALA A 61 11.61 -9.36 -1.88
N SER A 62 10.78 -9.99 -2.72
CA SER A 62 9.47 -10.52 -2.33
C SER A 62 9.61 -11.88 -1.65
N ILE A 63 8.82 -12.10 -0.60
CA ILE A 63 8.74 -13.38 0.11
C ILE A 63 7.82 -14.31 -0.68
N GLY A 64 8.31 -15.51 -0.99
CA GLY A 64 7.50 -16.58 -1.55
C GLY A 64 6.63 -17.23 -0.48
N GLU A 65 5.40 -17.59 -0.83
CA GLU A 65 4.44 -18.22 0.09
C GLU A 65 4.01 -19.58 -0.46
N CYS A 66 4.04 -20.62 0.38
CA CYS A 66 3.41 -21.90 0.12
C CYS A 66 2.33 -22.15 1.16
N THR A 67 1.12 -22.48 0.73
CA THR A 67 0.03 -22.87 1.63
C THR A 67 -0.39 -24.31 1.34
N LEU A 68 -0.41 -25.14 2.37
CA LEU A 68 -0.92 -26.51 2.35
C LEU A 68 -2.23 -26.60 3.12
N ARG A 69 -3.24 -27.26 2.54
CA ARG A 69 -4.51 -27.58 3.21
C ARG A 69 -4.59 -29.10 3.38
N LEU A 70 -4.30 -29.55 4.60
CA LEU A 70 -4.25 -30.95 4.99
C LEU A 70 -5.65 -31.47 5.29
N ASP A 71 -5.99 -32.65 4.76
CA ASP A 71 -7.19 -33.37 5.18
C ASP A 71 -6.92 -34.01 6.55
N ASN A 72 -7.63 -33.51 7.56
CA ASN A 72 -7.52 -33.92 8.95
C ASN A 72 -8.86 -34.47 9.48
N THR A 73 -9.66 -35.11 8.62
CA THR A 73 -10.96 -35.69 8.98
C THR A 73 -10.84 -36.76 10.09
N ASP A 74 -9.73 -37.49 10.13
CA ASP A 74 -9.41 -38.51 11.13
C ASP A 74 -8.62 -37.97 12.35
N GLY A 75 -8.27 -36.68 12.36
CA GLY A 75 -7.49 -36.05 13.41
C GLY A 75 -5.99 -36.40 13.43
N ARG A 76 -5.46 -37.06 12.38
CA ARG A 76 -4.06 -37.52 12.31
C ARG A 76 -3.00 -36.44 12.50
N TYR A 77 -3.34 -35.18 12.23
CA TYR A 77 -2.41 -34.06 12.26
C TYR A 77 -2.53 -33.19 13.52
N ASN A 78 -3.45 -33.49 14.44
CA ASN A 78 -3.74 -32.66 15.63
C ASN A 78 -2.59 -32.57 16.63
N THR A 79 -1.66 -33.53 16.62
CA THR A 79 -0.54 -33.61 17.57
C THR A 79 0.72 -32.91 17.06
N TYR A 80 0.75 -32.48 15.80
CA TYR A 80 1.92 -31.83 15.21
C TYR A 80 1.91 -30.34 15.52
N ASP A 81 3.07 -29.83 15.93
CA ASP A 81 3.36 -28.41 15.97
C ASP A 81 4.05 -28.00 14.66
N PHE A 82 3.34 -27.23 13.83
CA PHE A 82 3.84 -26.83 12.52
C PHE A 82 4.80 -25.63 12.57
N GLU A 83 4.88 -24.93 13.69
CA GLU A 83 5.73 -23.73 13.81
C GLU A 83 7.21 -24.08 13.59
N GLY A 84 7.83 -23.42 12.62
CA GLY A 84 9.24 -23.61 12.30
C GLY A 84 9.57 -24.88 11.51
N ALA A 85 8.57 -25.67 11.09
CA ALA A 85 8.82 -26.85 10.25
C ALA A 85 9.35 -26.43 8.86
N GLU A 86 10.37 -27.13 8.37
CA GLU A 86 10.93 -26.91 7.02
C GLU A 86 10.19 -27.77 5.99
N LEU A 87 9.76 -27.14 4.90
CA LEU A 87 8.95 -27.74 3.85
C LEU A 87 9.69 -27.71 2.51
N ASN A 88 10.06 -28.88 2.00
CA ASN A 88 10.65 -29.05 0.67
C ASN A 88 9.58 -29.50 -0.33
N VAL A 89 9.19 -28.59 -1.23
CA VAL A 89 8.04 -28.77 -2.12
C VAL A 89 8.48 -29.11 -3.55
N LYS A 90 7.87 -30.15 -4.11
CA LYS A 90 7.98 -30.51 -5.54
C LYS A 90 6.59 -30.73 -6.14
N VAL A 91 6.46 -30.33 -7.40
CA VAL A 91 5.27 -30.60 -8.22
C VAL A 91 5.68 -31.51 -9.37
N GLY A 92 5.02 -32.65 -9.50
CA GLY A 92 5.28 -33.63 -10.55
C GLY A 92 4.20 -33.61 -11.62
N LEU A 93 4.57 -33.68 -12.90
CA LEU A 93 3.65 -33.98 -13.98
C LEU A 93 3.76 -35.47 -14.36
N GLN A 94 2.64 -36.18 -14.37
CA GLN A 94 2.59 -37.56 -14.86
C GLN A 94 2.76 -37.59 -16.39
N LEU A 95 3.76 -38.31 -16.89
CA LEU A 95 4.08 -38.45 -18.32
C LEU A 95 3.54 -39.77 -18.92
N SER A 96 3.59 -40.85 -18.15
CA SER A 96 3.03 -42.19 -18.43
C SER A 96 2.78 -42.89 -17.09
N GLU A 97 2.07 -44.01 -17.00
CA GLU A 97 1.69 -44.65 -15.70
C GLU A 97 2.82 -44.73 -14.66
N ASP A 98 4.05 -45.03 -15.08
CA ASP A 98 5.21 -45.20 -14.19
C ASP A 98 6.22 -44.03 -14.17
N LYS A 99 5.97 -42.94 -14.91
CA LYS A 99 6.94 -41.84 -15.10
C LYS A 99 6.36 -40.49 -14.70
N ILE A 100 6.95 -39.87 -13.68
CA ILE A 100 6.64 -38.50 -13.22
C ILE A 100 7.88 -37.63 -13.37
N GLU A 101 7.75 -36.47 -13.99
CA GLU A 101 8.79 -35.44 -14.01
C GLU A 101 8.56 -34.41 -12.91
N TRP A 102 9.48 -34.33 -11.96
CA TRP A 102 9.38 -33.49 -10.77
C TRP A 102 10.07 -32.14 -10.94
N ILE A 103 9.31 -31.07 -10.76
CA ILE A 103 9.81 -29.70 -10.71
C ILE A 103 9.92 -29.27 -9.23
N PRO A 104 11.12 -28.94 -8.75
CA PRO A 104 11.30 -28.42 -7.40
C PRO A 104 10.77 -26.99 -7.32
N LYS A 105 10.01 -26.66 -6.27
CA LYS A 105 9.35 -25.36 -6.12
C LYS A 105 9.88 -24.48 -5.00
N GLY A 106 10.60 -25.04 -4.03
CA GLY A 106 11.21 -24.24 -2.97
C GLY A 106 11.38 -24.98 -1.65
N ILE A 107 12.12 -24.33 -0.77
CA ILE A 107 12.22 -24.66 0.65
C ILE A 107 11.55 -23.53 1.42
N TYR A 108 10.57 -23.87 2.24
CA TYR A 108 9.75 -22.93 3.00
C TYR A 108 9.81 -23.27 4.50
N THR A 109 9.64 -22.28 5.37
CA THR A 109 9.51 -22.45 6.82
C THR A 109 8.07 -22.15 7.24
N ALA A 110 7.44 -23.07 7.95
CA ALA A 110 6.03 -23.02 8.31
C ALA A 110 5.74 -22.10 9.51
N GLU A 111 4.62 -21.39 9.42
CA GLU A 111 3.96 -20.68 10.52
C GLU A 111 3.02 -21.65 11.29
N PRO A 112 2.54 -21.26 12.48
CA PRO A 112 1.55 -22.04 13.21
C PRO A 112 0.32 -22.39 12.35
N GLY A 113 -0.05 -23.66 12.35
CA GLY A 113 -1.19 -24.18 11.59
C GLY A 113 -2.52 -23.58 12.08
N LYS A 114 -3.46 -23.37 11.15
CA LYS A 114 -4.81 -22.89 11.45
C LYS A 114 -5.83 -23.99 11.26
N PHE A 115 -6.60 -24.27 12.31
CA PHE A 115 -7.66 -25.29 12.29
C PHE A 115 -8.98 -24.71 11.80
N THR A 116 -9.60 -25.36 10.80
CA THR A 116 -10.95 -25.03 10.31
C THR A 116 -11.74 -26.30 10.08
N GLY A 117 -12.47 -26.78 11.10
CA GLY A 117 -13.29 -27.99 11.00
C GLY A 117 -12.44 -29.25 10.81
N ALA A 118 -12.50 -29.89 9.64
CA ALA A 118 -11.71 -31.09 9.33
C ALA A 118 -10.41 -30.78 8.54
N VAL A 119 -10.05 -29.50 8.38
CA VAL A 119 -8.90 -29.07 7.57
C VAL A 119 -7.91 -28.29 8.43
N ILE A 120 -6.62 -28.62 8.30
CA ILE A 120 -5.52 -27.82 8.83
C ILE A 120 -4.87 -27.06 7.68
N SER A 121 -4.80 -25.74 7.78
CA SER A 121 -4.10 -24.88 6.82
C SER A 121 -2.74 -24.50 7.39
N VAL A 122 -1.66 -24.84 6.69
CA VAL A 122 -0.28 -24.49 7.05
C VAL A 122 0.24 -23.52 6.00
N THR A 123 0.61 -22.32 6.42
CA THR A 123 1.27 -21.32 5.55
C THR A 123 2.75 -21.31 5.87
N ALA A 124 3.58 -21.35 4.84
CA ALA A 124 5.04 -21.37 4.97
C ALA A 124 5.66 -20.34 4.02
N TYR A 125 6.74 -19.71 4.48
CA TYR A 125 7.44 -18.66 3.74
C TYR A 125 8.82 -19.13 3.31
N ASP A 126 9.28 -18.71 2.13
CA ASP A 126 10.62 -19.06 1.68
C ASP A 126 11.71 -18.38 2.53
N ASN A 127 12.98 -18.74 2.26
CA ASN A 127 14.11 -18.19 2.99
C ASN A 127 14.28 -16.66 2.84
N MET A 128 13.50 -15.98 1.98
CA MET A 128 13.49 -14.51 1.93
C MET A 128 12.96 -13.92 3.25
N ALA A 129 12.04 -14.60 3.94
CA ALA A 129 11.50 -14.16 5.22
C ALA A 129 12.57 -14.03 6.31
N LYS A 130 13.66 -14.81 6.23
CA LYS A 130 14.80 -14.72 7.17
C LYS A 130 15.52 -13.37 7.12
N PHE A 131 15.35 -12.60 6.04
CA PHE A 131 15.90 -11.26 5.91
C PHE A 131 15.04 -10.15 6.57
N ASP A 132 13.86 -10.45 7.12
CA ASP A 132 13.07 -9.52 7.96
C ASP A 132 13.63 -9.36 9.38
N ARG A 133 14.95 -9.47 9.49
CA ARG A 133 15.75 -9.24 10.69
C ARG A 133 16.36 -7.84 10.66
N THR A 134 16.55 -7.22 11.83
CA THR A 134 17.13 -5.87 11.94
C THR A 134 18.56 -5.81 11.42
N TYR A 135 18.88 -4.77 10.64
CA TYR A 135 20.22 -4.56 10.08
C TYR A 135 21.27 -4.17 11.14
N THR A 136 20.83 -3.78 12.34
CA THR A 136 21.71 -3.52 13.49
C THR A 136 22.58 -4.73 13.88
N ASP A 137 22.17 -5.95 13.50
CA ASP A 137 22.94 -7.17 13.72
C ASP A 137 24.16 -7.30 12.78
N SER A 138 24.21 -6.52 11.69
CA SER A 138 25.35 -6.50 10.77
C SER A 138 26.57 -5.86 11.44
N ARG A 139 27.72 -6.53 11.35
CA ARG A 139 29.02 -6.01 11.80
C ARG A 139 29.90 -5.51 10.66
N LEU A 140 29.34 -5.39 9.46
CA LEU A 140 30.05 -4.96 8.27
C LEU A 140 30.54 -3.52 8.42
N LYS A 141 31.84 -3.31 8.15
CA LYS A 141 32.47 -1.99 8.15
C LYS A 141 32.36 -1.37 6.76
N TYR A 142 32.07 -0.07 6.74
CA TYR A 142 32.03 0.75 5.52
C TYR A 142 33.33 1.56 5.40
N PRO A 143 33.81 1.85 4.18
CA PRO A 143 33.19 1.60 2.88
C PRO A 143 33.14 0.11 2.51
N ALA A 144 32.02 -0.34 1.94
CA ALA A 144 31.78 -1.72 1.55
C ALA A 144 31.18 -1.81 0.14
N THR A 145 31.52 -2.86 -0.60
CA THR A 145 30.91 -3.12 -1.91
C THR A 145 29.52 -3.73 -1.78
N LEU A 146 28.67 -3.57 -2.79
CA LEU A 146 27.38 -4.26 -2.85
C LEU A 146 27.52 -5.77 -2.64
N GLY A 147 28.56 -6.38 -3.22
CA GLY A 147 28.86 -7.80 -3.04
C GLY A 147 29.17 -8.17 -1.59
N GLN A 148 29.93 -7.34 -0.87
CA GLN A 148 30.21 -7.55 0.55
C GLN A 148 28.95 -7.39 1.42
N ILE A 149 28.09 -6.43 1.07
CA ILE A 149 26.82 -6.18 1.78
C ILE A 149 25.87 -7.38 1.65
N VAL A 150 25.73 -7.94 0.44
CA VAL A 150 24.89 -9.13 0.22
C VAL A 150 25.47 -10.35 0.93
N ALA A 151 26.79 -10.55 0.89
CA ALA A 151 27.43 -11.65 1.58
C ALA A 151 27.25 -11.58 3.11
N ASP A 152 27.36 -10.38 3.70
CA ASP A 152 27.08 -10.13 5.11
C ASP A 152 25.61 -10.41 5.46
N ALA A 153 24.67 -9.91 4.64
CA ALA A 153 23.24 -10.17 4.82
C ALA A 153 22.92 -11.68 4.81
N CYS A 154 23.45 -12.42 3.84
CA CYS A 154 23.34 -13.87 3.74
C CYS A 154 23.92 -14.58 4.96
N SER A 155 25.12 -14.17 5.41
CA SER A 155 25.79 -14.76 6.57
C SER A 155 25.01 -14.53 7.87
N VAL A 156 24.49 -13.32 8.10
CA VAL A 156 23.76 -12.98 9.33
C VAL A 156 22.38 -13.62 9.35
N CYS A 157 21.70 -13.68 8.20
CA CYS A 157 20.35 -14.25 8.09
C CYS A 157 20.34 -15.78 7.91
N GLY A 158 21.51 -16.42 7.80
CA GLY A 158 21.61 -17.87 7.64
C GLY A 158 21.08 -18.39 6.29
N VAL A 159 21.25 -17.60 5.22
CA VAL A 159 20.78 -17.95 3.87
C VAL A 159 21.98 -18.05 2.94
N VAL A 160 22.12 -19.19 2.26
CA VAL A 160 23.20 -19.43 1.28
C VAL A 160 22.94 -18.62 0.02
N GLN A 161 23.98 -17.99 -0.53
CA GLN A 161 23.89 -17.30 -1.81
C GLN A 161 24.14 -18.28 -2.97
N ALA A 162 23.27 -18.29 -3.99
CA ALA A 162 23.41 -19.17 -5.15
C ALA A 162 24.61 -18.77 -6.04
N SER A 163 24.85 -17.46 -6.18
CA SER A 163 26.01 -16.88 -6.87
C SER A 163 26.38 -15.55 -6.21
N ALA A 164 27.66 -15.36 -5.92
CA ALA A 164 28.20 -14.07 -5.46
C ALA A 164 28.32 -13.05 -6.61
N ASP A 165 28.13 -13.49 -7.85
CA ASP A 165 28.28 -12.66 -9.03
C ASP A 165 26.94 -12.09 -9.49
N PHE A 166 26.87 -10.77 -9.52
CA PHE A 166 25.74 -10.00 -10.02
C PHE A 166 26.25 -8.63 -10.53
N PRO A 167 25.50 -7.96 -11.42
CA PRO A 167 25.95 -6.71 -12.00
C PRO A 167 26.14 -5.61 -10.95
N ASN A 168 27.07 -4.70 -11.22
CA ASN A 168 27.40 -3.59 -10.33
C ASN A 168 27.84 -3.99 -8.90
N ARG A 169 28.17 -5.27 -8.64
CA ARG A 169 28.60 -5.76 -7.31
C ARG A 169 29.78 -5.00 -6.68
N ASN A 170 30.62 -4.38 -7.52
CA ASN A 170 31.81 -3.63 -7.09
C ASN A 170 31.50 -2.16 -6.74
N PHE A 171 30.27 -1.70 -6.94
CA PHE A 171 29.84 -0.38 -6.50
C PHE A 171 30.05 -0.26 -4.99
N THR A 172 30.76 0.79 -4.58
CA THR A 172 31.20 0.99 -3.21
C THR A 172 30.28 1.97 -2.50
N VAL A 173 29.63 1.50 -1.44
CA VAL A 173 28.86 2.32 -0.53
C VAL A 173 29.81 2.88 0.52
N LYS A 174 29.87 4.21 0.64
CA LYS A 174 30.87 4.89 1.48
C LYS A 174 30.54 4.84 2.97
N GLU A 175 29.26 4.98 3.29
CA GLU A 175 28.79 5.18 4.66
C GLU A 175 27.71 4.16 4.99
N ARG A 176 27.70 3.71 6.24
CA ARG A 176 26.66 2.83 6.76
C ARG A 176 25.34 3.61 6.88
N PRO A 177 24.20 3.04 6.46
CA PRO A 177 22.89 3.66 6.65
C PRO A 177 22.53 3.69 8.14
N ALA A 178 21.68 4.63 8.55
CA ALA A 178 21.12 4.63 9.90
C ALA A 178 20.18 3.42 10.03
N ASP A 179 20.43 2.53 10.99
CA ASP A 179 19.89 1.17 11.03
C ASP A 179 18.81 0.93 12.10
N GLU A 180 18.39 1.95 12.87
CA GLU A 180 17.37 1.84 13.93
C GLU A 180 16.01 1.27 13.46
N ALA A 181 15.70 1.30 12.16
CA ALA A 181 14.46 0.75 11.59
C ALA A 181 14.65 0.11 10.20
N VAL A 182 15.83 -0.43 9.90
CA VAL A 182 16.14 -1.05 8.59
C VAL A 182 16.28 -2.56 8.75
N THR A 183 15.65 -3.35 7.87
CA THR A 183 15.84 -4.80 7.82
C THR A 183 16.90 -5.20 6.79
N PHE A 184 17.47 -6.40 6.92
CA PHE A 184 18.34 -6.95 5.87
C PHE A 184 17.62 -7.07 4.51
N ARG A 185 16.31 -7.33 4.50
CA ARG A 185 15.50 -7.38 3.28
C ARG A 185 15.42 -6.01 2.61
N GLN A 186 15.23 -4.95 3.39
CA GLN A 186 15.29 -3.58 2.87
C GLN A 186 16.67 -3.23 2.30
N VAL A 187 17.75 -3.71 2.94
CA VAL A 187 19.12 -3.57 2.42
C VAL A 187 19.30 -4.31 1.11
N LEU A 188 18.81 -5.55 0.99
CA LEU A 188 18.81 -6.28 -0.29
C LEU A 188 18.06 -5.48 -1.37
N THR A 189 16.90 -4.90 -1.04
CA THR A 189 16.18 -4.04 -1.98
C THR A 189 17.02 -2.88 -2.48
N TRP A 190 17.74 -2.19 -1.58
CA TRP A 190 18.64 -1.11 -1.97
C TRP A 190 19.79 -1.57 -2.85
N VAL A 191 20.38 -2.74 -2.57
CA VAL A 191 21.39 -3.33 -3.44
C VAL A 191 20.81 -3.67 -4.82
N GLY A 192 19.64 -4.30 -4.86
CA GLY A 192 18.98 -4.73 -6.09
C GLY A 192 18.59 -3.53 -6.97
N GLN A 193 18.18 -2.43 -6.36
CA GLN A 193 17.92 -1.15 -7.04
C GLN A 193 19.16 -0.63 -7.78
N ILE A 194 20.33 -0.62 -7.13
CA ILE A 194 21.58 -0.14 -7.73
C ILE A 194 22.14 -1.12 -8.77
N ALA A 195 21.89 -2.42 -8.58
CA ALA A 195 22.33 -3.48 -9.48
C ALA A 195 21.38 -3.77 -10.65
N CYS A 196 20.20 -3.15 -10.70
CA CYS A 196 19.11 -3.48 -11.62
C CYS A 196 18.73 -4.97 -11.57
N ARG A 197 18.49 -5.50 -10.37
CA ARG A 197 18.12 -6.90 -10.13
C ARG A 197 16.98 -7.02 -9.13
N TYR A 198 16.16 -8.05 -9.27
CA TYR A 198 15.30 -8.52 -8.18
C TYR A 198 15.99 -9.68 -7.45
N TRP A 199 15.57 -9.92 -6.21
CA TRP A 199 16.02 -11.01 -5.37
C TRP A 199 14.90 -12.02 -5.17
N LYS A 200 15.22 -13.31 -5.29
CA LYS A 200 14.34 -14.41 -4.93
C LYS A 200 15.14 -15.53 -4.27
N CYS A 201 14.47 -16.41 -3.53
CA CYS A 201 15.05 -17.69 -3.15
C CYS A 201 14.77 -18.72 -4.24
N ASP A 202 15.80 -19.46 -4.65
CA ASP A 202 15.64 -20.53 -5.64
C ASP A 202 14.99 -21.78 -5.03
N ALA A 203 14.77 -22.80 -5.86
CA ALA A 203 14.14 -24.05 -5.44
C ALA A 203 14.91 -24.81 -4.33
N TYR A 204 16.17 -24.43 -4.07
CA TYR A 204 17.04 -25.00 -3.03
C TYR A 204 17.16 -24.06 -1.82
N GLY A 205 16.32 -23.03 -1.73
CA GLY A 205 16.32 -22.07 -0.62
C GLY A 205 17.49 -21.09 -0.63
N ARG A 206 18.23 -20.97 -1.74
CA ARG A 206 19.40 -20.08 -1.83
C ARG A 206 18.99 -18.71 -2.39
N LEU A 207 19.57 -17.63 -1.89
CA LEU A 207 19.36 -16.29 -2.42
C LEU A 207 19.96 -16.17 -3.83
N THR A 208 19.16 -15.78 -4.80
CA THR A 208 19.60 -15.52 -6.18
C THR A 208 19.11 -14.17 -6.67
N SER A 209 19.92 -13.51 -7.49
CA SER A 209 19.54 -12.29 -8.20
C SER A 209 19.09 -12.64 -9.62
N GLY A 210 18.00 -12.03 -10.08
CA GLY A 210 17.53 -12.17 -11.46
C GLY A 210 17.20 -10.85 -12.12
N TRP A 211 17.09 -10.87 -13.44
CA TRP A 211 16.46 -9.83 -14.23
C TRP A 211 15.72 -10.48 -15.39
N TYR A 212 14.80 -9.73 -15.98
CA TYR A 212 14.07 -10.17 -17.16
C TYR A 212 15.01 -10.26 -18.37
N ASP A 213 14.84 -11.28 -19.21
CA ASP A 213 15.59 -11.39 -20.47
C ASP A 213 15.00 -10.44 -21.50
N THR A 214 15.55 -9.22 -21.57
CA THR A 214 15.02 -8.15 -22.43
C THR A 214 15.29 -8.34 -23.91
N ALA A 215 16.26 -9.19 -24.26
CA ALA A 215 16.60 -9.49 -25.64
C ALA A 215 15.72 -10.60 -26.23
N VAL A 216 14.99 -11.34 -25.39
CA VAL A 216 14.25 -12.54 -25.78
C VAL A 216 13.32 -12.33 -26.97
N PHE A 217 12.60 -11.21 -27.00
CA PHE A 217 11.65 -10.88 -28.07
C PHE A 217 12.31 -10.30 -29.32
N GLY A 218 13.58 -9.85 -29.21
CA GLY A 218 14.38 -9.37 -30.34
C GLY A 218 15.27 -10.44 -30.97
N ARG A 219 15.53 -11.57 -30.28
CA ARG A 219 16.41 -12.65 -30.74
C ARG A 219 15.89 -13.39 -31.98
N HIS A 220 14.61 -13.26 -32.30
CA HIS A 220 13.99 -13.91 -33.46
C HIS A 220 13.93 -13.03 -34.72
N ASN A 221 14.60 -11.87 -34.72
CA ASN A 221 14.93 -11.11 -35.92
C ASN A 221 13.76 -10.86 -36.91
N GLY A 222 12.55 -10.64 -36.40
CA GLY A 222 11.40 -10.28 -37.25
C GLY A 222 11.03 -11.36 -38.26
N MET A 223 10.66 -12.55 -37.78
CA MET A 223 9.71 -13.38 -38.54
C MET A 223 8.32 -13.08 -37.97
N ASP A 224 7.69 -12.03 -38.46
CA ASP A 224 6.27 -11.77 -38.24
C ASP A 224 5.48 -12.52 -39.31
N GLY A 225 4.69 -13.53 -38.92
CA GLY A 225 3.81 -14.25 -39.84
C GLY A 225 2.68 -13.39 -40.44
N GLY A 226 2.63 -12.11 -40.06
CA GLY A 226 1.58 -11.17 -40.40
C GLY A 226 0.34 -11.38 -39.55
N VAL A 227 -0.60 -10.45 -39.66
CA VAL A 227 -1.96 -10.65 -39.17
C VAL A 227 -2.81 -11.30 -40.27
N PHE A 228 -3.87 -12.02 -39.88
CA PHE A 228 -4.89 -12.46 -40.84
C PHE A 228 -5.65 -11.22 -41.35
N ASP A 229 -5.08 -10.55 -42.34
CA ASP A 229 -5.69 -9.45 -43.07
C ASP A 229 -6.40 -9.93 -44.34
N ASP A 230 -7.39 -9.15 -44.78
CA ASP A 230 -8.16 -9.36 -46.01
C ASP A 230 -7.49 -8.73 -47.25
N GLY A 231 -6.19 -8.43 -47.14
CA GLY A 231 -5.39 -7.87 -48.23
C GLY A 231 -5.30 -8.80 -49.44
N THR A 232 -5.02 -8.24 -50.62
CA THR A 232 -4.76 -9.01 -51.85
C THR A 232 -3.35 -8.71 -52.38
N PRO A 233 -2.44 -9.70 -52.45
CA PRO A 233 -2.60 -11.08 -51.96
C PRO A 233 -2.75 -11.11 -50.42
N SER A 234 -3.41 -12.15 -49.90
CA SER A 234 -3.61 -12.34 -48.45
C SER A 234 -2.28 -12.30 -47.69
N TYR A 235 -2.27 -11.82 -46.44
CA TYR A 235 -1.08 -11.74 -45.57
C TYR A 235 -0.11 -10.61 -45.97
N GLN A 236 -0.63 -9.42 -46.27
CA GLN A 236 0.19 -8.29 -46.73
C GLN A 236 1.14 -7.73 -45.66
N THR A 237 0.87 -8.03 -44.39
CA THR A 237 1.56 -7.50 -43.21
C THR A 237 2.65 -8.42 -42.64
N GLY A 238 2.83 -9.62 -43.20
CA GLY A 238 3.86 -10.56 -42.75
C GLY A 238 5.21 -10.38 -43.44
N ASP A 239 6.27 -10.80 -42.77
CA ASP A 239 7.61 -10.88 -43.33
C ASP A 239 7.69 -12.06 -44.32
N SER A 240 8.14 -11.80 -45.54
CA SER A 240 8.36 -12.84 -46.56
C SER A 240 9.72 -13.51 -46.34
N VAL A 241 9.73 -14.68 -45.71
CA VAL A 241 10.91 -15.54 -45.68
C VAL A 241 10.86 -16.48 -46.89
N ASP A 242 11.57 -16.13 -47.96
CA ASP A 242 11.78 -17.03 -49.09
C ASP A 242 12.90 -18.02 -48.74
N GLY A 243 12.61 -19.33 -48.80
CA GLY A 243 13.56 -20.41 -48.48
C GLY A 243 14.67 -20.60 -49.52
N GLY A 244 14.82 -19.65 -50.44
CA GLY A 244 15.76 -19.68 -51.56
C GLY A 244 15.12 -20.18 -52.85
N SER A 245 15.87 -20.06 -53.94
CA SER A 245 15.43 -20.55 -55.25
C SER A 245 15.76 -22.05 -55.38
N PHE A 246 14.84 -22.85 -55.93
CA PHE A 246 15.13 -24.27 -56.21
C PHE A 246 16.27 -24.44 -57.24
N LEU A 247 16.52 -23.40 -58.05
CA LEU A 247 17.57 -23.38 -59.07
C LEU A 247 18.17 -21.96 -59.21
N PRO A 248 19.49 -21.79 -59.07
CA PRO A 248 20.45 -22.77 -58.56
C PRO A 248 20.21 -23.04 -57.07
N TRP A 249 20.31 -24.31 -56.64
CA TRP A 249 20.10 -24.74 -55.23
C TRP A 249 21.16 -24.18 -54.25
N THR A 250 22.09 -23.37 -54.74
CA THR A 250 23.17 -22.72 -53.98
C THR A 250 22.87 -21.26 -53.66
N ASP A 251 21.78 -20.70 -54.18
CA ASP A 251 21.36 -19.32 -53.90
C ASP A 251 20.19 -19.32 -52.92
N GLY A 252 20.49 -18.91 -51.68
CA GLY A 252 19.51 -18.69 -50.62
C GLY A 252 20.20 -18.39 -49.29
N ASP A 253 19.54 -17.61 -48.45
CA ASP A 253 19.94 -17.42 -47.06
C ASP A 253 19.49 -18.64 -46.25
N SER A 254 20.42 -19.36 -45.61
CA SER A 254 20.05 -20.44 -44.68
C SER A 254 19.86 -19.87 -43.28
N LEU A 255 18.63 -19.92 -42.76
CA LEU A 255 18.35 -19.62 -41.35
C LEU A 255 18.10 -20.93 -40.61
N ASP A 256 19.00 -21.31 -39.70
CA ASP A 256 18.80 -22.46 -38.81
C ASP A 256 17.78 -22.09 -37.73
N GLY A 257 16.65 -22.81 -37.68
CA GLY A 257 15.59 -22.64 -36.67
C GLY A 257 16.02 -22.98 -35.23
N GLY A 258 17.27 -23.42 -35.07
CA GLY A 258 17.86 -23.77 -33.80
C GLY A 258 17.44 -25.15 -33.31
N THR A 259 17.85 -25.47 -32.09
CA THR A 259 17.46 -26.70 -31.40
C THR A 259 16.18 -26.50 -30.59
N PHE A 260 15.47 -27.58 -30.26
CA PHE A 260 14.32 -27.52 -29.34
C PHE A 260 14.67 -26.97 -27.94
N GLU A 261 15.95 -26.98 -27.56
CA GLU A 261 16.44 -26.33 -26.35
C GLU A 261 16.59 -24.81 -26.52
N SER A 262 17.05 -24.34 -27.69
CA SER A 262 17.13 -22.91 -27.99
C SER A 262 15.77 -22.22 -28.21
N LEU A 263 14.68 -23.00 -28.28
CA LEU A 263 13.31 -22.49 -28.34
C LEU A 263 12.67 -22.26 -26.94
N GLN A 264 13.34 -22.61 -25.84
CA GLN A 264 12.86 -22.35 -24.46
C GLN A 264 13.15 -20.93 -23.97
N VAL A 265 12.87 -19.94 -24.80
CA VAL A 265 13.24 -18.56 -24.52
C VAL A 265 12.12 -17.78 -23.83
N TYR A 266 10.84 -18.10 -24.08
CA TYR A 266 9.67 -17.55 -23.38
C TYR A 266 8.54 -18.58 -23.20
N HIS A 267 7.60 -18.32 -22.29
CA HIS A 267 6.35 -19.08 -22.16
C HIS A 267 5.29 -18.56 -23.13
N HIS A 268 4.51 -19.43 -23.77
CA HIS A 268 3.36 -19.03 -24.59
C HIS A 268 2.06 -19.39 -23.89
N LEU A 269 1.30 -18.36 -23.50
CA LEU A 269 0.07 -18.48 -22.72
C LEU A 269 -1.12 -18.18 -23.64
N TYR A 270 -1.72 -19.24 -24.17
CA TYR A 270 -2.84 -19.18 -25.12
C TYR A 270 -4.09 -19.91 -24.60
N ALA A 271 -3.92 -20.89 -23.72
CA ALA A 271 -5.01 -21.63 -23.10
C ALA A 271 -5.50 -20.89 -21.85
N LEU A 272 -6.29 -19.84 -22.08
CA LEU A 272 -6.74 -18.90 -21.05
C LEU A 272 -8.14 -19.26 -20.54
N ASN A 273 -8.37 -19.03 -19.26
CA ASN A 273 -9.69 -19.02 -18.61
C ASN A 273 -10.23 -17.59 -18.46
N SER A 274 -9.34 -16.63 -18.17
CA SER A 274 -9.66 -15.21 -18.14
C SER A 274 -8.44 -14.37 -18.50
N ILE A 275 -8.68 -13.19 -19.08
CA ILE A 275 -7.62 -12.27 -19.50
C ILE A 275 -8.04 -10.82 -19.26
N SER A 276 -7.13 -10.04 -18.69
CA SER A 276 -7.19 -8.58 -18.60
C SER A 276 -5.88 -8.00 -19.14
N VAL A 277 -5.97 -7.11 -20.12
CA VAL A 277 -4.81 -6.53 -20.81
C VAL A 277 -4.97 -5.02 -20.84
N ALA A 278 -3.90 -4.28 -20.54
CA ALA A 278 -3.90 -2.83 -20.69
C ALA A 278 -4.06 -2.41 -22.16
N THR A 279 -4.60 -1.22 -22.42
CA THR A 279 -4.78 -0.70 -23.78
C THR A 279 -3.46 -0.43 -24.49
N ASP A 280 -2.44 -0.03 -23.75
CA ASP A 280 -1.17 0.46 -24.27
C ASP A 280 0.01 -0.37 -23.74
N ASP A 281 1.05 -0.50 -24.57
CA ASP A 281 2.34 -1.03 -24.14
C ASP A 281 3.02 -0.04 -23.18
N VAL A 282 3.71 -0.58 -22.19
CA VAL A 282 4.67 0.16 -21.39
C VAL A 282 6.01 0.12 -22.13
N VAL A 283 6.58 1.30 -22.40
CA VAL A 283 7.95 1.46 -22.90
C VAL A 283 8.69 2.33 -21.91
N ILE A 284 9.69 1.79 -21.21
CA ILE A 284 10.47 2.57 -20.24
C ILE A 284 11.31 3.60 -21.01
N THR A 285 10.99 4.89 -20.84
CA THR A 285 11.67 5.99 -21.55
C THR A 285 12.75 6.66 -20.71
N GLY A 286 12.73 6.47 -19.39
CA GLY A 286 13.78 6.96 -18.51
C GLY A 286 13.68 6.50 -17.07
N ILE A 287 14.71 6.85 -16.31
CA ILE A 287 14.87 6.52 -14.89
C ILE A 287 15.28 7.77 -14.13
N LYS A 288 14.57 8.06 -13.04
CA LYS A 288 14.89 9.13 -12.10
C LYS A 288 15.42 8.55 -10.81
N VAL A 289 16.62 8.96 -10.42
CA VAL A 289 17.25 8.54 -9.17
C VAL A 289 17.40 9.75 -8.27
N THR A 290 16.84 9.68 -7.06
CA THR A 290 16.99 10.71 -6.02
C THR A 290 17.97 10.22 -4.97
N GLU A 291 18.99 11.05 -4.70
CA GLU A 291 19.97 10.75 -3.65
C GLU A 291 19.30 10.77 -2.26
N ALA A 292 19.84 10.00 -1.32
CA ALA A 292 19.41 10.03 0.06
C ALA A 292 19.70 11.41 0.67
N GLN A 293 18.76 11.91 1.46
CA GLN A 293 18.88 13.23 2.09
C GLN A 293 20.05 13.26 3.07
N ASP A 294 20.91 14.26 2.91
CA ASP A 294 22.00 14.54 3.84
C ASP A 294 21.42 15.15 5.12
N THR A 295 21.66 14.53 6.27
CA THR A 295 21.16 15.00 7.57
C THR A 295 21.80 16.32 8.02
N THR A 296 22.86 16.77 7.35
CA THR A 296 23.62 17.98 7.72
C THR A 296 23.22 19.23 6.94
N VAL A 297 22.46 19.11 5.85
CA VAL A 297 22.11 20.23 4.96
C VAL A 297 20.61 20.25 4.68
N GLN A 298 19.96 21.42 4.78
CA GLN A 298 18.51 21.58 4.56
C GLN A 298 18.06 21.52 3.09
N ASP A 299 18.98 21.28 2.15
CA ASP A 299 18.65 21.26 0.73
C ASP A 299 17.87 20.00 0.33
N ALA A 300 17.00 20.17 -0.67
CA ALA A 300 16.31 19.04 -1.28
C ALA A 300 17.34 18.07 -1.90
N PRO A 301 17.17 16.75 -1.70
CA PRO A 301 18.10 15.78 -2.27
C PRO A 301 18.17 15.91 -3.79
N ALA A 302 19.39 15.93 -4.33
CA ALA A 302 19.60 16.01 -5.76
C ALA A 302 18.96 14.81 -6.46
N SER A 303 18.29 15.08 -7.58
CA SER A 303 17.69 14.04 -8.42
C SER A 303 18.29 14.12 -9.82
N TYR A 304 18.61 12.95 -10.36
CA TYR A 304 19.22 12.80 -11.68
C TYR A 304 18.29 11.97 -12.56
N MET A 305 18.10 12.42 -13.80
CA MET A 305 17.24 11.78 -14.78
C MET A 305 18.11 11.35 -15.96
N THR A 306 17.98 10.09 -16.36
CA THR A 306 18.58 9.54 -17.58
C THR A 306 17.46 9.05 -18.49
N GLY A 307 17.48 9.46 -19.76
CA GLY A 307 16.41 9.19 -20.74
C GLY A 307 15.52 10.40 -21.01
N VAL A 308 14.30 10.15 -21.51
CA VAL A 308 13.31 11.18 -21.85
C VAL A 308 12.05 11.04 -21.00
N GLU A 309 11.32 12.15 -20.83
CA GLU A 309 10.03 12.15 -20.15
C GLU A 309 9.01 11.26 -20.90
N GLY A 310 8.12 10.60 -20.16
CA GLY A 310 7.24 9.56 -20.68
C GLY A 310 6.88 8.56 -19.59
N TYR A 311 7.34 7.31 -19.75
CA TYR A 311 7.26 6.30 -18.70
C TYR A 311 8.55 6.28 -17.88
N VAL A 312 8.55 7.02 -16.78
CA VAL A 312 9.73 7.19 -15.93
C VAL A 312 9.60 6.33 -14.69
N LEU A 313 10.58 5.44 -14.48
CA LEU A 313 10.71 4.74 -13.21
C LEU A 313 11.42 5.66 -12.21
N GLU A 314 11.06 5.58 -10.93
CA GLU A 314 11.65 6.43 -9.88
C GLU A 314 12.27 5.55 -8.78
N ILE A 315 13.55 5.81 -8.46
CA ILE A 315 14.22 5.28 -7.28
C ILE A 315 14.43 6.41 -6.29
N LYS A 316 13.85 6.24 -5.12
CA LYS A 316 13.97 7.12 -3.95
C LYS A 316 14.07 6.28 -2.69
N ASP A 317 14.42 6.91 -1.57
CA ASP A 317 14.50 6.28 -0.25
C ASP A 317 15.53 5.12 -0.18
N ASN A 318 16.59 5.21 -0.99
CA ASN A 318 17.73 4.30 -0.98
C ASN A 318 18.94 4.97 -0.31
N ASP A 319 19.19 4.61 0.95
CA ASP A 319 20.24 5.22 1.77
C ASP A 319 21.67 4.88 1.31
N PHE A 320 21.85 3.97 0.35
CA PHE A 320 23.15 3.69 -0.29
C PHE A 320 23.48 4.66 -1.43
N ILE A 321 22.48 5.36 -1.99
CA ILE A 321 22.68 6.35 -3.05
C ILE A 321 22.90 7.71 -2.40
N ARG A 322 24.13 7.97 -1.95
CA ARG A 322 24.51 9.22 -1.26
C ARG A 322 25.02 10.29 -2.23
N LYS A 323 25.21 11.50 -1.72
CA LYS A 323 25.69 12.66 -2.47
C LYS A 323 26.90 12.34 -3.36
N GLY A 324 26.75 12.59 -4.65
CA GLY A 324 27.78 12.37 -5.67
C GLY A 324 27.75 10.99 -6.33
N SER A 325 26.77 10.13 -6.00
CA SER A 325 26.61 8.82 -6.63
C SER A 325 25.31 8.69 -7.44
N GLY A 326 24.35 9.60 -7.26
CA GLY A 326 23.04 9.52 -7.91
C GLY A 326 23.11 9.51 -9.43
N LYS A 327 23.96 10.34 -10.04
CA LYS A 327 24.16 10.37 -11.51
C LYS A 327 24.72 9.05 -12.04
N THR A 328 25.76 8.50 -11.41
CA THR A 328 26.36 7.23 -11.84
C THR A 328 25.35 6.08 -11.77
N VAL A 329 24.51 6.06 -10.74
CA VAL A 329 23.44 5.06 -10.62
C VAL A 329 22.36 5.30 -11.70
N ALA A 330 21.92 6.52 -11.92
CA ALA A 330 20.94 6.85 -12.97
C ALA A 330 21.42 6.43 -14.37
N ASP A 331 22.68 6.73 -14.71
CA ASP A 331 23.27 6.38 -16.01
C ASP A 331 23.38 4.85 -16.20
N TYR A 332 23.80 4.14 -15.16
CA TYR A 332 23.88 2.67 -15.18
C TYR A 332 22.50 2.03 -15.37
N LEU A 333 21.50 2.50 -14.62
CA LEU A 333 20.13 1.99 -14.71
C LEU A 333 19.47 2.37 -16.04
N GLY A 334 19.78 3.55 -16.58
CA GLY A 334 19.32 3.96 -17.89
C GLY A 334 19.74 2.97 -18.97
N GLY A 335 20.99 2.52 -18.95
CA GLY A 335 21.51 1.50 -19.87
C GLY A 335 20.88 0.11 -19.71
N CYS A 336 20.30 -0.20 -18.54
CA CYS A 336 19.64 -1.48 -18.29
C CYS A 336 18.14 -1.47 -18.64
N LEU A 337 17.48 -0.31 -18.52
CA LEU A 337 16.02 -0.20 -18.48
C LEU A 337 15.43 0.47 -19.73
N ILE A 338 16.10 1.48 -20.27
CA ILE A 338 15.54 2.30 -21.36
C ILE A 338 15.37 1.42 -22.61
N GLY A 339 14.17 1.48 -23.19
CA GLY A 339 13.81 0.67 -24.36
C GLY A 339 13.16 -0.67 -24.04
N MET A 340 13.12 -1.08 -22.76
CA MET A 340 12.29 -2.22 -22.35
C MET A 340 10.82 -1.95 -22.67
N LYS A 341 10.22 -2.85 -23.46
CA LYS A 341 8.83 -2.82 -23.89
C LYS A 341 8.10 -4.06 -23.39
N PHE A 342 6.91 -3.87 -22.81
CA PHE A 342 6.04 -4.96 -22.39
C PHE A 342 4.60 -4.49 -22.21
N ARG A 343 3.64 -5.42 -22.24
CA ARG A 343 2.23 -5.18 -22.01
C ARG A 343 1.84 -5.60 -20.59
N PRO A 344 1.25 -4.69 -19.78
CA PRO A 344 0.65 -5.09 -18.51
C PRO A 344 -0.53 -6.03 -18.74
N VAL A 345 -0.50 -7.18 -18.07
CA VAL A 345 -1.51 -8.24 -18.20
C VAL A 345 -1.83 -8.86 -16.84
N SER A 346 -3.05 -9.34 -16.68
CA SER A 346 -3.47 -10.19 -15.57
C SER A 346 -4.32 -11.32 -16.16
N ILE A 347 -3.83 -12.55 -16.04
CA ILE A 347 -4.39 -13.72 -16.72
C ILE A 347 -4.59 -14.88 -15.75
N SER A 348 -5.59 -15.69 -16.08
CA SER A 348 -5.79 -17.02 -15.53
C SER A 348 -5.65 -18.00 -16.70
N CYS A 349 -4.66 -18.90 -16.64
CA CYS A 349 -4.35 -19.85 -17.70
C CYS A 349 -4.25 -21.28 -17.17
N LEU A 350 -4.21 -22.26 -18.08
CA LEU A 350 -3.91 -23.63 -17.72
C LEU A 350 -2.62 -23.69 -16.89
N SER A 351 -2.67 -24.43 -15.79
CA SER A 351 -1.57 -24.48 -14.83
C SER A 351 -0.36 -25.19 -15.39
N ASP A 352 0.80 -24.55 -15.31
CA ASP A 352 2.11 -25.14 -15.60
C ASP A 352 3.10 -24.73 -14.48
N PRO A 353 3.49 -25.67 -13.59
CA PRO A 353 4.41 -25.38 -12.50
C PRO A 353 5.82 -24.94 -12.95
N ALA A 354 6.16 -25.06 -14.25
CA ALA A 354 7.39 -24.54 -14.82
C ALA A 354 7.39 -23.01 -15.04
N ILE A 355 6.20 -22.37 -15.01
CA ILE A 355 6.06 -20.92 -15.10
C ILE A 355 6.46 -20.28 -13.76
N GLU A 356 7.46 -19.40 -13.77
CA GLU A 356 7.94 -18.70 -12.57
C GLU A 356 7.95 -17.17 -12.72
N ALA A 357 7.88 -16.49 -11.57
CA ALA A 357 8.15 -15.05 -11.52
C ALA A 357 9.57 -14.75 -12.02
N GLY A 358 9.66 -13.77 -12.92
CA GLY A 358 10.86 -13.38 -13.65
C GLY A 358 10.94 -13.91 -15.09
N ASP A 359 10.08 -14.84 -15.50
CA ASP A 359 10.12 -15.41 -16.84
C ASP A 359 9.47 -14.49 -17.89
N PRO A 360 10.01 -14.42 -19.13
CA PRO A 360 9.34 -13.77 -20.24
C PRO A 360 8.19 -14.64 -20.76
N ALA A 361 7.10 -14.00 -21.16
CA ALA A 361 5.94 -14.67 -21.70
C ALA A 361 5.29 -13.90 -22.85
N ILE A 362 4.70 -14.65 -23.77
CA ILE A 362 3.81 -14.17 -24.81
C ILE A 362 2.40 -14.63 -24.46
N VAL A 363 1.44 -13.71 -24.45
CA VAL A 363 0.03 -14.01 -24.19
C VAL A 363 -0.75 -13.81 -25.47
N THR A 364 -1.53 -14.81 -25.89
CA THR A 364 -2.41 -14.69 -27.06
C THR A 364 -3.87 -14.76 -26.61
N ASP A 365 -4.67 -13.75 -26.96
CA ASP A 365 -6.09 -13.69 -26.62
C ASP A 365 -6.96 -14.54 -27.58
N TYR A 366 -8.26 -14.65 -27.28
CA TYR A 366 -9.22 -15.39 -28.12
C TYR A 366 -9.45 -14.76 -29.50
N LYS A 367 -9.02 -13.50 -29.71
CA LYS A 367 -9.07 -12.79 -30.98
C LYS A 367 -7.76 -12.89 -31.77
N GLN A 368 -6.82 -13.73 -31.30
CA GLN A 368 -5.48 -13.91 -31.88
C GLN A 368 -4.55 -12.70 -31.76
N ASN A 369 -4.88 -11.73 -30.89
CA ASN A 369 -3.94 -10.67 -30.55
C ASN A 369 -2.87 -11.20 -29.60
N THR A 370 -1.62 -10.83 -29.85
CA THR A 370 -0.48 -11.34 -29.11
C THR A 370 0.25 -10.21 -28.37
N TYR A 371 0.57 -10.45 -27.10
CA TYR A 371 1.13 -9.46 -26.18
C TYR A 371 2.41 -9.99 -25.53
N GLN A 372 3.50 -9.23 -25.62
CA GLN A 372 4.77 -9.55 -24.98
C GLN A 372 4.76 -9.02 -23.54
N CYS A 373 5.11 -9.84 -22.57
CA CYS A 373 5.11 -9.46 -21.16
C CYS A 373 6.21 -10.16 -20.36
N TYR A 374 6.47 -9.66 -19.16
CA TYR A 374 7.37 -10.28 -18.20
C TYR A 374 6.59 -10.63 -16.94
N ILE A 375 6.67 -11.88 -16.51
CA ILE A 375 5.89 -12.37 -15.38
C ILE A 375 6.44 -11.76 -14.09
N THR A 376 5.70 -10.82 -13.50
CA THR A 376 6.05 -10.18 -12.23
C THR A 376 5.57 -11.01 -11.05
N ASN A 377 4.37 -11.58 -11.15
CA ASN A 377 3.77 -12.41 -10.10
C ASN A 377 3.11 -13.64 -10.70
N THR A 378 3.16 -14.74 -9.97
CA THR A 378 2.40 -15.95 -10.32
C THR A 378 1.90 -16.67 -9.07
N THR A 379 0.68 -17.20 -9.16
CA THR A 379 0.07 -18.07 -8.17
C THR A 379 -0.30 -19.39 -8.83
N TYR A 380 0.41 -20.45 -8.45
CA TYR A 380 0.11 -21.81 -8.84
C TYR A 380 -0.75 -22.47 -7.75
N GLN A 381 -1.86 -23.09 -8.12
CA GLN A 381 -2.67 -23.91 -7.23
C GLN A 381 -2.93 -25.26 -7.89
N ILE A 382 -2.72 -26.35 -7.16
CA ILE A 382 -2.95 -27.68 -7.71
C ILE A 382 -4.44 -27.87 -8.05
N GLY A 383 -4.71 -28.49 -9.20
CA GLY A 383 -6.07 -28.79 -9.65
C GLY A 383 -6.87 -27.58 -10.10
N ASN A 384 -6.27 -26.39 -10.17
CA ASN A 384 -6.92 -25.14 -10.55
C ASN A 384 -6.12 -24.41 -11.63
N TYR A 385 -6.69 -23.36 -12.22
CA TYR A 385 -5.98 -22.48 -13.15
C TYR A 385 -4.87 -21.71 -12.43
N GLN A 386 -3.75 -21.47 -13.13
CA GLN A 386 -2.65 -20.65 -12.62
C GLN A 386 -2.92 -19.19 -12.94
N SER A 387 -2.70 -18.33 -11.95
CA SER A 387 -2.75 -16.89 -12.13
C SER A 387 -1.36 -16.35 -12.44
N VAL A 388 -1.26 -15.51 -13.46
CA VAL A 388 0.00 -14.89 -13.92
C VAL A 388 -0.27 -13.42 -14.20
N SER A 389 0.64 -12.54 -13.80
CA SER A 389 0.55 -11.11 -14.10
C SER A 389 1.87 -10.52 -14.54
N CYS A 390 1.77 -9.47 -15.35
CA CYS A 390 2.81 -8.48 -15.61
C CYS A 390 2.28 -7.15 -15.07
N ASP A 391 2.62 -6.87 -13.82
CA ASP A 391 2.16 -5.70 -13.07
C ASP A 391 2.97 -4.47 -13.46
N ALA A 392 2.26 -3.43 -13.91
CA ALA A 392 2.82 -2.10 -14.05
C ALA A 392 1.70 -1.07 -14.13
N LYS A 393 2.02 0.17 -13.76
CA LYS A 393 1.13 1.30 -14.04
C LYS A 393 1.04 1.50 -15.55
N THR A 394 -0.12 1.87 -16.08
CA THR A 394 -0.25 2.29 -17.48
C THR A 394 0.51 3.61 -17.71
N PRO A 395 0.94 3.92 -18.96
CA PRO A 395 1.64 5.18 -19.24
C PRO A 395 0.90 6.42 -18.74
N ALA A 396 -0.42 6.49 -18.96
CA ALA A 396 -1.26 7.59 -18.46
C ALA A 396 -1.31 7.67 -16.92
N ARG A 397 -1.29 6.53 -16.21
CA ARG A 397 -1.26 6.50 -14.73
C ARG A 397 0.13 6.75 -14.16
N ASN A 398 1.18 6.44 -14.90
CA ASN A 398 2.57 6.74 -14.52
C ASN A 398 2.86 8.24 -14.70
N SER A 399 2.36 8.87 -15.76
CA SER A 399 2.51 10.31 -16.01
C SER A 399 1.53 11.18 -15.20
N ALA A 400 0.38 10.64 -14.80
CA ALA A 400 -0.52 11.32 -13.88
C ALA A 400 0.06 11.33 -12.46
N SER A 401 0.35 12.52 -11.94
CA SER A 401 0.78 12.80 -10.56
C SER A 401 -0.34 12.57 -9.53
N ARG A 402 -0.94 11.37 -9.51
CA ARG A 402 -1.83 10.90 -8.46
C ARG A 402 -1.04 10.06 -7.46
N PHE A 403 -0.74 10.66 -6.32
CA PHE A 403 -0.13 9.98 -5.21
C PHE A 403 -1.09 8.90 -4.68
N THR A 404 -0.67 7.63 -4.71
CA THR A 404 -1.41 6.53 -4.09
C THR A 404 -1.33 6.65 -2.56
N GLU A 405 -2.43 6.35 -1.87
CA GLU A 405 -2.54 6.42 -0.41
C GLU A 405 -1.48 5.57 0.31
N ALA A 406 -1.05 4.45 -0.30
CA ALA A 406 0.00 3.58 0.23
C ALA A 406 1.41 4.22 0.15
N THR A 407 1.73 4.94 -0.94
CA THR A 407 3.02 5.65 -1.06
C THR A 407 3.02 6.91 -0.19
N GLN A 408 1.87 7.59 -0.05
CA GLN A 408 1.74 8.63 0.97
C GLN A 408 1.87 8.06 2.37
N ALA A 409 1.25 6.93 2.71
CA ALA A 409 1.35 6.32 4.04
C ALA A 409 2.78 5.84 4.37
N PHE A 410 3.52 5.26 3.42
CA PHE A 410 4.89 4.78 3.63
C PHE A 410 5.91 5.93 3.69
N VAL A 411 5.84 6.89 2.76
CA VAL A 411 6.66 8.12 2.81
C VAL A 411 6.32 8.94 4.05
N LYS A 412 5.05 8.95 4.48
CA LYS A 412 4.59 9.61 5.72
C LYS A 412 4.95 8.82 6.97
N ALA A 413 5.11 7.50 6.95
CA ALA A 413 5.60 6.73 8.09
C ALA A 413 7.11 6.94 8.34
N LYS A 414 7.92 6.92 7.26
CA LYS A 414 9.36 7.27 7.35
C LYS A 414 9.60 8.76 7.61
N LYS A 415 8.81 9.66 6.99
CA LYS A 415 8.82 11.09 7.34
C LYS A 415 8.32 11.32 8.76
N ASN A 416 7.24 10.70 9.24
CA ASN A 416 6.75 10.94 10.61
C ASN A 416 7.76 10.53 11.67
N THR A 417 8.51 9.44 11.45
CA THR A 417 9.57 9.00 12.38
C THR A 417 10.78 9.96 12.36
N LYS A 418 11.22 10.43 11.17
CA LYS A 418 12.33 11.41 11.04
C LYS A 418 11.92 12.87 11.30
N VAL A 419 10.64 13.23 11.17
CA VAL A 419 10.10 14.61 11.33
C VAL A 419 9.62 14.87 12.75
N GLN A 420 9.13 13.85 13.48
CA GLN A 420 8.98 13.94 14.94
C GLN A 420 10.34 14.23 15.61
N ILE A 421 11.42 13.65 15.08
CA ILE A 421 12.79 14.00 15.44
C ILE A 421 13.14 15.45 15.01
N ASN A 422 12.61 15.99 13.91
CA ASN A 422 13.04 17.28 13.36
C ASN A 422 12.40 18.52 14.04
N GLU A 423 11.12 18.50 14.46
CA GLU A 423 10.55 19.60 15.26
C GLU A 423 11.01 19.54 16.73
N TYR A 424 11.18 18.33 17.28
CA TYR A 424 11.93 18.11 18.51
C TYR A 424 13.37 18.63 18.36
N ASN A 425 14.05 18.35 17.26
CA ASN A 425 15.36 18.92 16.97
C ASN A 425 15.32 20.42 16.82
N LYS A 426 14.22 21.08 16.44
CA LYS A 426 14.15 22.55 16.45
C LYS A 426 14.03 23.10 17.87
N ALA A 427 13.22 22.50 18.74
CA ALA A 427 13.14 22.88 20.15
C ALA A 427 14.44 22.54 20.90
N VAL A 428 15.05 21.38 20.61
CA VAL A 428 16.35 20.96 21.10
C VAL A 428 17.47 21.78 20.48
N GLN A 429 17.42 22.19 19.21
CA GLN A 429 18.40 23.10 18.59
C GLN A 429 18.25 24.50 19.14
N ALA A 430 17.03 24.99 19.42
CA ALA A 430 16.82 26.25 20.11
C ALA A 430 17.39 26.18 21.54
N LEU A 431 17.10 25.10 22.28
CA LEU A 431 17.67 24.85 23.61
C LEU A 431 19.19 24.67 23.57
N THR A 432 19.72 23.94 22.59
CA THR A 432 21.16 23.69 22.37
C THR A 432 21.85 24.98 21.96
N SER A 433 21.25 25.79 21.08
CA SER A 433 21.76 27.12 20.72
C SER A 433 21.77 28.04 21.93
N LEU A 434 20.70 28.00 22.75
CA LEU A 434 20.64 28.71 24.03
C LEU A 434 21.82 28.29 24.92
N ILE A 435 22.01 26.98 25.14
CA ILE A 435 23.09 26.43 25.99
C ILE A 435 24.47 26.73 25.40
N THR A 436 24.65 26.67 24.07
CA THR A 436 25.93 26.88 23.39
C THR A 436 26.34 28.35 23.36
N GLN A 437 25.36 29.27 23.37
CA GLN A 437 25.58 30.72 23.46
C GLN A 437 25.57 31.23 24.91
N SER A 438 25.28 30.36 25.90
CA SER A 438 25.23 30.73 27.31
C SER A 438 26.63 30.72 27.93
N PHE A 439 26.98 31.78 28.64
CA PHE A 439 28.13 31.79 29.54
C PHE A 439 27.79 31.01 30.84
N GLY A 440 28.82 30.53 31.54
CA GLY A 440 28.64 29.82 32.81
C GLY A 440 27.88 30.64 33.86
N VAL A 441 27.17 29.96 34.76
CA VAL A 441 26.42 30.60 35.84
C VAL A 441 27.31 30.88 37.05
N TYR A 442 27.05 31.99 37.75
CA TYR A 442 27.64 32.25 39.06
C TYR A 442 26.80 31.59 40.16
N LYS A 443 27.45 31.10 41.21
CA LYS A 443 26.81 30.40 42.34
C LYS A 443 26.95 31.21 43.62
N THR A 444 25.87 31.33 44.38
CA THR A 444 25.87 31.85 45.76
C THR A 444 25.18 30.84 46.68
N GLU A 445 25.77 30.59 47.84
CA GLU A 445 25.22 29.71 48.88
C GLU A 445 24.82 30.53 50.10
N GLU A 446 23.60 30.30 50.59
CA GLU A 446 23.09 30.92 51.81
C GLU A 446 22.82 29.82 52.84
N LYS A 447 23.62 29.79 53.91
CA LYS A 447 23.41 28.86 55.04
C LYS A 447 22.41 29.46 56.01
N LEU A 448 21.37 28.70 56.32
CA LEU A 448 20.37 29.05 57.33
C LEU A 448 20.82 28.58 58.72
N GLU A 449 20.20 29.13 59.76
CA GLU A 449 20.53 28.84 61.17
C GLU A 449 20.31 27.36 61.55
N ASP A 450 19.42 26.66 60.84
CA ASP A 450 19.14 25.24 61.00
C ASP A 450 20.20 24.32 60.34
N GLY A 451 21.24 24.90 59.73
CA GLY A 451 22.30 24.20 59.01
C GLY A 451 21.96 23.82 57.57
N SER A 452 20.73 24.07 57.10
CA SER A 452 20.34 23.88 55.70
C SER A 452 20.94 24.97 54.80
N THR A 453 20.99 24.72 53.49
CA THR A 453 21.61 25.63 52.52
C THR A 453 20.65 25.89 51.35
N ILE A 454 20.41 27.16 51.06
CA ILE A 454 19.73 27.60 49.84
C ILE A 454 20.78 27.86 48.76
N PHE A 455 20.53 27.36 47.55
CA PHE A 455 21.41 27.58 46.41
C PHE A 455 20.80 28.59 45.44
N TYR A 456 21.62 29.55 45.02
CA TYR A 456 21.29 30.49 43.96
C TYR A 456 22.27 30.33 42.80
N MET A 457 21.75 30.15 41.58
CA MET A 457 22.49 30.33 40.34
C MET A 457 22.03 31.62 39.68
N HIS A 458 22.95 32.41 39.13
CA HIS A 458 22.61 33.73 38.60
C HIS A 458 23.55 34.18 37.47
N ASN A 459 23.08 35.09 36.62
CA ASN A 459 23.70 35.40 35.32
C ASN A 459 24.75 36.54 35.34
N LYS A 460 24.99 37.21 36.48
CA LYS A 460 26.03 38.24 36.66
C LYS A 460 26.92 37.91 37.87
N PRO A 461 28.08 38.57 38.07
CA PRO A 461 28.99 38.21 39.16
C PRO A 461 28.42 38.29 40.58
N THR A 462 27.37 39.08 40.80
CA THR A 462 26.76 39.28 42.12
C THR A 462 25.26 39.04 42.07
N LEU A 463 24.73 38.30 43.06
CA LEU A 463 23.31 37.96 43.15
C LEU A 463 22.40 39.21 43.09
N LYS A 464 22.78 40.30 43.76
CA LYS A 464 22.03 41.56 43.82
C LYS A 464 21.98 42.31 42.48
N GLY A 465 22.96 42.08 41.61
CA GLY A 465 23.01 42.69 40.28
C GLY A 465 22.40 41.83 39.18
N SER A 466 22.10 40.56 39.46
CA SER A 466 21.60 39.59 38.49
C SER A 466 20.11 39.74 38.25
N ASP A 467 19.70 39.66 36.99
CA ASP A 467 18.29 39.76 36.59
C ASP A 467 17.65 38.36 36.48
N THR A 468 18.43 37.37 36.07
CA THR A 468 18.00 35.97 36.03
C THR A 468 18.60 35.20 37.19
N ILE A 469 17.73 34.62 38.02
CA ILE A 469 18.09 33.90 39.24
C ILE A 469 17.35 32.56 39.25
N TRP A 470 18.08 31.47 39.44
CA TRP A 470 17.52 30.16 39.76
C TRP A 470 17.76 29.88 41.23
N LYS A 471 16.69 29.57 41.97
CA LYS A 471 16.74 29.27 43.40
C LYS A 471 16.31 27.84 43.65
N MET A 472 17.09 27.15 44.47
CA MET A 472 16.79 25.81 44.96
C MET A 472 16.63 25.86 46.48
N THR A 473 15.46 25.46 46.96
CA THR A 473 15.15 25.23 48.37
C THR A 473 14.74 23.77 48.57
N ALA A 474 14.43 23.38 49.82
CA ALA A 474 13.87 22.05 50.09
C ALA A 474 12.53 21.81 49.38
N ASP A 475 11.75 22.86 49.13
CA ASP A 475 10.38 22.76 48.65
C ASP A 475 10.21 23.08 47.16
N ALA A 476 11.16 23.78 46.53
CA ALA A 476 11.01 24.21 45.15
C ALA A 476 12.33 24.45 44.42
N PHE A 477 12.26 24.27 43.10
CA PHE A 477 13.26 24.76 42.16
C PHE A 477 12.59 25.70 41.16
N ALA A 478 12.95 26.99 41.19
CA ALA A 478 12.26 28.02 40.42
C ALA A 478 13.23 29.01 39.79
N VAL A 479 12.78 29.64 38.71
CA VAL A 479 13.48 30.72 38.00
C VAL A 479 12.73 32.03 38.15
N SER A 480 13.50 33.10 38.31
CA SER A 480 13.08 34.49 38.26
C SER A 480 13.85 35.20 37.15
N THR A 481 13.16 36.05 36.39
CA THR A 481 13.76 36.87 35.33
C THR A 481 13.68 38.38 35.63
N ASP A 482 13.37 38.76 36.86
CA ASP A 482 13.20 40.15 37.31
C ASP A 482 14.02 40.50 38.57
N GLY A 483 15.11 39.75 38.79
CA GLY A 483 16.02 39.94 39.93
C GLY A 483 15.47 39.38 41.25
N GLY A 484 14.63 38.35 41.21
CA GLY A 484 14.13 37.65 42.39
C GLY A 484 12.85 38.24 42.99
N LYS A 485 12.13 39.10 42.25
CA LYS A 485 10.87 39.69 42.73
C LYS A 485 9.68 38.78 42.47
N THR A 486 9.66 38.12 41.31
CA THR A 486 8.66 37.11 40.95
C THR A 486 9.32 35.83 40.41
N TRP A 487 8.63 34.70 40.58
CA TRP A 487 9.07 33.37 40.15
C TRP A 487 8.13 32.89 39.05
N ASN A 488 8.57 33.01 37.79
CA ASN A 488 7.72 32.85 36.62
C ASN A 488 7.66 31.43 36.07
N ALA A 489 8.56 30.53 36.51
CA ALA A 489 8.47 29.10 36.24
C ALA A 489 9.21 28.29 37.30
N GLY A 490 8.80 27.04 37.53
CA GLY A 490 9.42 26.16 38.50
C GLY A 490 8.62 24.91 38.80
N MET A 491 9.18 24.06 39.65
CA MET A 491 8.53 22.87 40.17
C MET A 491 8.67 22.81 41.69
N ASP A 492 7.63 22.32 42.36
CA ASP A 492 7.62 22.12 43.82
C ASP A 492 7.75 20.64 44.22
N SER A 493 7.98 20.41 45.50
CA SER A 493 8.13 19.07 46.10
C SER A 493 6.84 18.23 46.06
N GLN A 494 5.70 18.84 45.73
CA GLN A 494 4.41 18.17 45.60
C GLN A 494 4.13 17.74 44.15
N GLY A 495 5.06 18.02 43.22
CA GLY A 495 4.94 17.66 41.81
C GLY A 495 4.12 18.66 40.99
N ASN A 496 3.81 19.84 41.53
CA ASN A 496 3.21 20.90 40.73
C ASN A 496 4.29 21.58 39.89
N ALA A 497 3.97 21.90 38.64
CA ALA A 497 4.84 22.63 37.75
C ALA A 497 4.14 23.85 37.18
N VAL A 498 4.82 24.99 37.19
CA VAL A 498 4.42 26.22 36.50
C VAL A 498 5.40 26.44 35.38
N VAL A 499 4.93 26.39 34.13
CA VAL A 499 5.75 26.54 32.93
C VAL A 499 5.03 27.38 31.88
N ASN A 500 5.80 28.18 31.13
CA ASN A 500 5.24 29.02 30.08
C ASN A 500 5.00 28.25 28.77
N VAL A 501 5.85 27.25 28.49
CA VAL A 501 5.73 26.37 27.31
C VAL A 501 6.10 24.96 27.74
N LEU A 502 5.26 23.99 27.37
CA LEU A 502 5.53 22.56 27.55
C LEU A 502 5.62 21.91 26.16
N SER A 503 6.80 21.41 25.81
CA SER A 503 7.02 20.56 24.64
C SER A 503 7.28 19.14 25.11
N ALA A 504 6.41 18.19 24.74
CA ALA A 504 6.46 16.80 25.20
C ALA A 504 5.99 15.85 24.09
N ILE A 505 6.53 14.62 24.07
CA ILE A 505 6.16 13.57 23.10
C ILE A 505 4.74 13.05 23.38
N GLY A 506 4.33 13.01 24.64
CA GLY A 506 2.98 12.62 25.06
C GLY A 506 2.66 13.17 26.44
N ILE A 507 1.37 13.44 26.68
CA ILE A 507 0.85 13.91 27.97
C ILE A 507 -0.33 13.01 28.34
N ARG A 508 -0.22 12.31 29.48
CA ARG A 508 -1.31 11.54 30.07
C ARG A 508 -1.93 12.36 31.19
N PHE A 509 -3.23 12.64 31.09
CA PHE A 509 -3.94 13.47 32.05
C PHE A 509 -5.39 13.01 32.20
N ASP A 510 -5.98 13.22 33.38
CA ASP A 510 -7.41 13.01 33.63
C ASP A 510 -8.23 14.28 33.39
N TRP A 511 -7.61 15.45 33.56
CA TRP A 511 -8.26 16.75 33.42
C TRP A 511 -7.37 17.75 32.68
N ALA A 512 -7.95 18.52 31.76
CA ALA A 512 -7.30 19.62 31.07
C ALA A 512 -8.30 20.77 30.87
N ARG A 513 -7.86 22.01 31.13
CA ARG A 513 -8.62 23.24 30.85
C ARG A 513 -7.74 24.19 30.05
N GLY A 514 -8.25 24.68 28.92
CA GLY A 514 -7.51 25.56 28.02
C GLY A 514 -8.45 26.33 27.09
N GLY A 515 -7.89 27.27 26.33
CA GLY A 515 -8.63 28.09 25.36
C GLY A 515 -8.79 27.39 24.00
N THR A 516 -7.70 27.33 23.22
CA THR A 516 -7.70 26.80 21.86
C THR A 516 -6.91 25.49 21.76
N LEU A 517 -7.51 24.48 21.13
CA LEU A 517 -6.84 23.24 20.74
C LEU A 517 -6.68 23.21 19.22
N THR A 518 -5.44 23.26 18.75
CA THR A 518 -5.10 23.12 17.33
C THR A 518 -4.42 21.77 17.12
N LEU A 519 -5.03 20.91 16.31
CA LEU A 519 -4.50 19.61 15.88
C LEU A 519 -4.29 19.69 14.38
N GLY A 520 -3.08 19.50 13.86
CA GLY A 520 -2.84 19.71 12.43
C GLY A 520 -1.85 20.83 12.10
N GLY A 521 -1.77 21.16 10.81
CA GLY A 521 -0.94 22.25 10.28
C GLY A 521 0.50 21.82 9.95
N GLU A 522 1.22 22.61 9.16
CA GLU A 522 2.59 22.23 8.71
C GLU A 522 3.62 22.41 9.86
N ASN A 523 4.31 21.41 10.41
CA ASN A 523 4.47 19.96 10.07
C ASN A 523 4.02 19.01 11.21
N ASN A 524 2.80 19.22 11.68
CA ASN A 524 1.95 18.28 12.42
C ASN A 524 0.66 17.98 11.62
N VAL A 525 0.76 17.54 10.35
CA VAL A 525 -0.33 17.72 9.37
C VAL A 525 -1.41 16.60 9.33
N ASN A 526 -2.68 17.01 9.25
CA ASN A 526 -3.93 16.24 9.33
C ASN A 526 -4.26 15.69 10.73
N GLY A 527 -4.25 16.60 11.72
CA GLY A 527 -4.57 16.27 13.11
C GLY A 527 -5.87 15.48 13.26
N VAL A 528 -5.86 14.56 14.21
CA VAL A 528 -6.98 13.66 14.48
C VAL A 528 -7.33 13.72 15.96
N LEU A 529 -8.59 14.01 16.25
CA LEU A 529 -9.17 13.75 17.57
C LEU A 529 -9.79 12.35 17.58
N ARG A 530 -9.38 11.48 18.49
CA ARG A 530 -9.96 10.13 18.69
C ARG A 530 -10.59 10.02 20.07
N ILE A 531 -11.83 9.54 20.13
CA ILE A 531 -12.51 9.20 21.37
C ILE A 531 -12.63 7.67 21.45
N LEU A 532 -12.18 7.10 22.57
CA LEU A 532 -12.19 5.66 22.83
C LEU A 532 -13.19 5.31 23.93
N ASN A 533 -13.76 4.12 23.88
CA ASN A 533 -14.54 3.56 24.99
C ASN A 533 -13.62 2.83 26.00
N ALA A 534 -14.23 2.27 27.07
CA ALA A 534 -13.50 1.54 28.11
C ALA A 534 -12.73 0.29 27.61
N SER A 535 -13.08 -0.27 26.44
CA SER A 535 -12.39 -1.42 25.85
C SER A 535 -11.30 -1.02 24.85
N GLY A 536 -11.02 0.28 24.69
CA GLY A 536 -10.04 0.79 23.72
C GLY A 536 -10.54 0.84 22.27
N LYS A 537 -11.83 0.63 22.01
CA LYS A 537 -12.41 0.80 20.67
C LYS A 537 -12.63 2.28 20.38
N VAL A 538 -12.27 2.74 19.19
CA VAL A 538 -12.57 4.10 18.72
C VAL A 538 -14.08 4.23 18.47
N ILE A 539 -14.71 5.18 19.16
CA ILE A 539 -16.14 5.52 19.06
C ILE A 539 -16.39 6.92 18.49
N GLY A 540 -15.33 7.72 18.28
CA GLY A 540 -15.43 9.03 17.65
C GLY A 540 -14.12 9.44 17.00
N THR A 541 -14.20 10.10 15.84
CA THR A 541 -13.06 10.62 15.09
C THR A 541 -13.41 11.97 14.45
N TRP A 542 -12.54 12.96 14.59
CA TRP A 542 -12.58 14.20 13.79
C TRP A 542 -11.25 14.38 13.07
N ASN A 543 -11.29 14.40 11.73
CA ASN A 543 -10.11 14.56 10.87
C ASN A 543 -10.47 15.31 9.56
N LYS A 544 -9.56 15.33 8.58
CA LYS A 544 -9.74 15.98 7.27
C LYS A 544 -10.94 15.46 6.46
N ASP A 545 -11.37 14.23 6.71
CA ASP A 545 -12.44 13.54 5.98
C ASP A 545 -13.82 13.75 6.64
N GLY A 546 -13.84 14.41 7.81
CA GLY A 546 -15.05 14.82 8.51
C GLY A 546 -15.13 14.32 9.95
N VAL A 547 -16.36 14.15 10.42
CA VAL A 547 -16.67 13.72 11.78
C VAL A 547 -17.41 12.38 11.74
N HIS A 548 -16.86 11.40 12.45
CA HIS A 548 -17.50 10.13 12.73
C HIS A 548 -17.75 10.01 14.23
N ALA A 549 -18.94 9.58 14.64
CA ALA A 549 -19.28 9.35 16.05
C ALA A 549 -20.30 8.22 16.17
N GLU A 550 -20.05 7.30 17.10
CA GLU A 550 -21.03 6.31 17.57
C GLU A 550 -21.85 6.95 18.70
N GLY A 551 -23.17 7.06 18.52
CA GLY A 551 -24.08 7.59 19.53
C GLY A 551 -25.02 8.67 19.01
N VAL A 552 -25.38 9.60 19.89
CA VAL A 552 -26.33 10.69 19.60
C VAL A 552 -25.57 11.98 19.31
N PHE A 553 -25.92 12.64 18.21
CA PHE A 553 -25.51 14.02 17.95
C PHE A 553 -26.73 14.94 18.11
N SER A 554 -26.69 15.91 19.04
CA SER A 554 -27.86 16.76 19.34
C SER A 554 -27.51 18.22 19.58
N ASN A 555 -28.32 19.13 19.05
CA ASN A 555 -28.27 20.57 19.36
C ASN A 555 -29.54 21.06 20.06
N LEU A 556 -30.21 20.20 20.83
CA LEU A 556 -31.45 20.56 21.52
C LEU A 556 -31.20 21.68 22.54
N VAL A 557 -31.84 22.82 22.32
CA VAL A 557 -31.89 23.95 23.25
C VAL A 557 -33.34 24.12 23.68
N ASP A 558 -33.61 24.06 24.98
CA ASP A 558 -34.96 24.15 25.56
C ASP A 558 -35.99 23.20 24.90
N GLY A 559 -35.53 22.00 24.54
CA GLY A 559 -36.36 20.97 23.91
C GLY A 559 -36.64 21.19 22.42
N THR A 560 -36.02 22.19 21.78
CA THR A 560 -36.16 22.47 20.35
C THR A 560 -34.83 22.27 19.64
N GLY A 561 -34.84 21.60 18.48
CA GLY A 561 -33.64 21.37 17.69
C GLY A 561 -33.64 20.02 16.98
N ILE A 562 -32.45 19.52 16.68
CA ILE A 562 -32.22 18.31 15.90
C ILE A 562 -31.42 17.32 16.73
N LYS A 563 -31.76 16.04 16.56
CA LYS A 563 -31.06 14.90 17.14
C LYS A 563 -30.83 13.86 16.06
N ILE A 564 -29.58 13.46 15.83
CA ILE A 564 -29.24 12.31 14.98
C ILE A 564 -29.12 11.12 15.91
N ASN A 565 -30.03 10.16 15.76
CA ASN A 565 -30.16 9.01 16.65
C ASN A 565 -30.81 7.84 15.89
N ASN A 566 -30.43 6.60 16.24
CA ASN A 566 -31.02 5.38 15.65
C ASN A 566 -31.13 5.41 14.11
N LYS A 567 -30.08 5.89 13.43
CA LYS A 567 -30.00 6.01 11.96
C LYS A 567 -31.02 6.98 11.34
N ARG A 568 -31.55 7.94 12.12
CA ARG A 568 -32.53 8.94 11.66
C ARG A 568 -32.10 10.34 12.09
N VAL A 569 -32.54 11.33 11.31
CA VAL A 569 -32.53 12.74 11.72
C VAL A 569 -33.90 13.03 12.35
N GLU A 570 -33.91 13.33 13.64
CA GLU A 570 -35.09 13.63 14.44
C GLU A 570 -35.17 15.14 14.69
N PHE A 571 -36.33 15.73 14.47
CA PHE A 571 -36.62 17.14 14.74
C PHE A 571 -37.51 17.23 15.97
N TYR A 572 -37.12 18.06 16.94
CA TYR A 572 -37.85 18.28 18.18
C TYR A 572 -38.34 19.72 18.29
N ASN A 573 -39.49 19.88 18.92
CA ASN A 573 -40.05 21.17 19.30
C ASN A 573 -40.70 21.04 20.68
N ALA A 574 -40.37 21.93 21.61
CA ALA A 574 -40.88 21.95 22.99
C ALA A 574 -40.79 20.56 23.69
N GLY A 575 -39.67 19.85 23.46
CA GLY A 575 -39.38 18.55 24.07
C GLY A 575 -40.06 17.35 23.41
N LYS A 576 -40.86 17.56 22.36
CA LYS A 576 -41.58 16.49 21.64
C LYS A 576 -40.97 16.24 20.27
N LEU A 577 -40.91 14.97 19.87
CA LEU A 577 -40.53 14.58 18.51
C LEU A 577 -41.59 15.11 17.52
N SER A 578 -41.19 16.05 16.68
CA SER A 578 -42.07 16.74 15.73
C SER A 578 -41.95 16.19 14.31
N ALA A 579 -40.79 15.68 13.92
CA ALA A 579 -40.60 15.05 12.61
C ALA A 579 -39.37 14.12 12.58
N ILE A 580 -39.32 13.23 11.59
CA ILE A 580 -38.14 12.44 11.24
C ILE A 580 -37.88 12.48 9.74
N MET A 581 -36.61 12.43 9.34
CA MET A 581 -36.24 12.10 7.96
C MET A 581 -36.28 10.57 7.77
N THR A 582 -37.07 10.09 6.81
CA THR A 582 -37.37 8.65 6.65
C THR A 582 -36.67 8.00 5.45
N ALA A 583 -36.40 8.74 4.38
CA ALA A 583 -35.70 8.21 3.21
C ALA A 583 -35.08 9.32 2.35
N VAL A 584 -34.07 8.94 1.57
CA VAL A 584 -33.57 9.69 0.42
C VAL A 584 -33.68 8.76 -0.79
N SER A 585 -34.50 9.10 -1.77
CA SER A 585 -34.74 8.27 -2.96
C SER A 585 -35.00 9.15 -4.18
N GLY A 586 -34.45 8.77 -5.34
CA GLY A 586 -34.67 9.49 -6.60
C GLY A 586 -34.23 10.97 -6.60
N GLY A 587 -33.29 11.34 -5.74
CA GLY A 587 -32.83 12.73 -5.56
C GLY A 587 -33.70 13.61 -4.63
N GLY A 588 -34.74 13.05 -3.99
CA GLY A 588 -35.58 13.75 -3.02
C GLY A 588 -35.39 13.29 -1.58
N ILE A 589 -35.82 14.13 -0.62
CA ILE A 589 -35.81 13.84 0.82
C ILE A 589 -37.25 13.62 1.29
N ALA A 590 -37.51 12.50 1.97
CA ALA A 590 -38.77 12.23 2.64
C ALA A 590 -38.66 12.57 4.13
N ILE A 591 -39.57 13.40 4.61
CA ILE A 591 -39.69 13.75 6.03
C ILE A 591 -41.12 13.37 6.46
N GLN A 592 -41.24 12.76 7.63
CA GLN A 592 -42.51 12.43 8.27
C GLN A 592 -42.69 13.34 9.48
N SER A 593 -43.77 14.11 9.52
CA SER A 593 -44.14 14.95 10.66
C SER A 593 -45.11 14.21 11.59
N PHE A 594 -45.07 14.57 12.87
CA PHE A 594 -45.90 13.97 13.91
C PHE A 594 -46.70 15.06 14.63
N GLY A 595 -47.96 14.73 15.00
CA GLY A 595 -48.87 15.62 15.73
C GLY A 595 -50.23 15.78 15.05
N SER A 596 -51.22 16.31 15.79
CA SER A 596 -52.61 16.49 15.34
C SER A 596 -52.79 17.55 14.24
N ALA A 597 -51.75 18.34 13.96
CA ALA A 597 -51.69 19.32 12.87
C ALA A 597 -50.39 19.14 12.07
N SER A 598 -50.03 17.90 11.74
CA SER A 598 -48.86 17.57 10.91
C SER A 598 -48.94 18.35 9.59
N LYS A 599 -48.04 19.33 9.43
CA LYS A 599 -47.97 20.25 8.29
C LYS A 599 -46.59 20.13 7.66
N PHE A 600 -46.53 19.85 6.36
CA PHE A 600 -45.32 20.04 5.57
C PHE A 600 -45.40 21.36 4.83
N SER A 601 -44.41 22.24 4.99
CA SER A 601 -44.33 23.47 4.19
C SER A 601 -43.18 23.34 3.19
N PHE A 602 -43.51 23.38 1.90
CA PHE A 602 -42.56 23.59 0.82
C PHE A 602 -42.52 25.09 0.54
N VAL A 603 -41.43 25.76 0.92
CA VAL A 603 -41.27 27.19 0.69
C VAL A 603 -40.34 27.40 -0.50
N CYS A 604 -40.87 27.95 -1.59
CA CYS A 604 -40.04 28.46 -2.68
C CYS A 604 -39.84 29.96 -2.47
N THR A 605 -38.58 30.39 -2.33
CA THR A 605 -38.18 31.80 -2.35
C THR A 605 -37.56 32.16 -3.70
N ASP A 606 -37.79 33.39 -4.17
CA ASP A 606 -37.02 33.93 -5.29
C ASP A 606 -35.62 34.39 -4.85
N ASP A 607 -34.75 34.73 -5.81
CA ASP A 607 -33.35 35.11 -5.59
C ASP A 607 -33.17 36.30 -4.63
N SER A 608 -34.25 37.06 -4.38
CA SER A 608 -34.31 38.20 -3.47
C SER A 608 -34.72 37.80 -2.04
N GLY A 609 -35.06 36.53 -1.79
CA GLY A 609 -35.48 35.99 -0.49
C GLY A 609 -36.86 36.44 0.00
N ASN A 610 -37.60 37.26 -0.76
CA ASN A 610 -38.72 38.04 -0.23
C ASN A 610 -40.11 37.48 -0.57
N ASN A 611 -40.25 36.59 -1.56
CA ASN A 611 -41.54 35.93 -1.86
C ASN A 611 -41.51 34.45 -1.52
N SER A 612 -41.94 34.10 -0.31
CA SER A 612 -42.20 32.72 0.09
C SER A 612 -43.57 32.26 -0.41
N TYR A 613 -43.60 31.25 -1.28
CA TYR A 613 -44.83 30.57 -1.69
C TYR A 613 -44.93 29.23 -0.94
N PRO A 614 -45.45 29.21 0.31
CA PRO A 614 -45.60 27.96 1.03
C PRO A 614 -46.69 27.12 0.36
N LEU A 615 -46.30 25.96 -0.17
CA LEU A 615 -47.24 24.87 -0.40
C LEU A 615 -47.29 24.05 0.89
N LEU A 616 -48.46 23.96 1.50
CA LEU A 616 -48.70 23.22 2.72
C LEU A 616 -49.38 21.91 2.38
N ALA A 617 -48.85 20.79 2.86
CA ALA A 617 -49.59 19.53 2.89
C ALA A 617 -50.08 19.29 4.32
N ASP A 618 -51.38 19.09 4.48
CA ASP A 618 -52.02 18.71 5.73
C ASP A 618 -52.87 17.43 5.54
N LYS A 619 -53.67 17.07 6.55
CA LYS A 619 -54.49 15.85 6.52
C LYS A 619 -55.60 15.87 5.45
N ASP A 620 -56.01 17.05 5.01
CA ASP A 620 -57.15 17.26 4.10
C ASP A 620 -56.69 17.57 2.66
N GLY A 621 -55.40 17.84 2.45
CA GLY A 621 -54.80 17.92 1.12
C GLY A 621 -53.65 18.92 1.01
N LEU A 622 -53.41 19.38 -0.23
CA LEU A 622 -52.45 20.44 -0.53
C LEU A 622 -53.15 21.80 -0.48
N THR A 623 -52.64 22.72 0.32
CA THR A 623 -53.12 24.10 0.44
C THR A 623 -51.98 25.07 0.14
N GLY A 624 -52.23 26.12 -0.65
CA GLY A 624 -51.20 27.09 -1.01
C GLY A 624 -51.38 27.66 -2.40
N LYS A 625 -50.37 28.36 -2.90
CA LYS A 625 -50.36 28.95 -4.25
C LYS A 625 -48.99 28.81 -4.89
N PHE A 626 -48.94 28.39 -6.15
CA PHE A 626 -47.74 28.46 -6.97
C PHE A 626 -47.53 29.88 -7.50
N LYS A 627 -46.28 30.31 -7.71
CA LYS A 627 -45.94 31.68 -8.18
C LYS A 627 -46.71 32.09 -9.45
N ALA A 628 -46.86 31.17 -10.40
CA ALA A 628 -47.62 31.37 -11.64
C ALA A 628 -48.99 30.66 -11.65
N GLY A 629 -49.39 30.07 -10.52
CA GLY A 629 -50.60 29.27 -10.42
C GLY A 629 -51.85 30.12 -10.64
N LYS A 630 -52.78 29.60 -11.43
CA LYS A 630 -54.05 30.28 -11.75
C LYS A 630 -55.16 29.78 -10.83
N THR A 631 -56.08 30.67 -10.50
CA THR A 631 -57.33 30.36 -9.80
C THR A 631 -58.46 30.40 -10.80
N GLY A 632 -59.32 29.40 -10.80
CA GLY A 632 -60.44 29.31 -11.75
C GLY A 632 -61.03 27.91 -11.85
N ARG A 633 -62.10 27.79 -12.64
CA ARG A 633 -62.77 26.52 -12.93
C ARG A 633 -62.42 26.06 -14.33
N ALA A 634 -61.95 24.82 -14.47
CA ALA A 634 -61.81 24.15 -15.75
C ALA A 634 -63.03 23.25 -15.96
N GLU A 635 -63.88 23.59 -16.93
CA GLU A 635 -65.07 22.82 -17.29
C GLU A 635 -64.79 21.96 -18.53
N PHE A 636 -65.22 20.71 -18.48
CA PHE A 636 -65.09 19.76 -19.59
C PHE A 636 -66.40 19.70 -20.37
N SER A 637 -66.32 19.28 -21.63
CA SER A 637 -67.47 19.23 -22.55
C SER A 637 -68.60 18.30 -22.08
N ASP A 638 -68.33 17.38 -21.16
CA ASP A 638 -69.32 16.47 -20.57
C ASP A 638 -70.00 17.04 -19.31
N GLY A 639 -69.75 18.31 -18.98
CA GLY A 639 -70.34 19.02 -17.85
C GLY A 639 -69.62 18.80 -16.51
N THR A 640 -68.61 17.91 -16.47
CA THR A 640 -67.74 17.78 -15.30
C THR A 640 -66.79 18.97 -15.19
N TYR A 641 -66.23 19.21 -13.99
CA TYR A 641 -65.31 20.32 -13.79
C TYR A 641 -64.34 20.12 -12.64
N LEU A 642 -63.22 20.84 -12.70
CA LEU A 642 -62.23 20.97 -11.63
C LEU A 642 -62.08 22.43 -11.22
N GLN A 643 -62.10 22.68 -9.91
CA GLN A 643 -61.85 23.98 -9.32
C GLN A 643 -60.39 24.08 -8.86
N PHE A 644 -59.70 25.15 -9.27
CA PHE A 644 -58.33 25.43 -8.89
C PHE A 644 -58.24 26.73 -8.09
N SER A 645 -57.37 26.75 -7.08
CA SER A 645 -56.94 27.93 -6.33
C SER A 645 -55.42 28.00 -6.34
N GLY A 646 -54.86 29.08 -6.90
CA GLY A 646 -53.41 29.28 -6.95
C GLY A 646 -52.64 28.15 -7.65
N GLY A 647 -53.27 27.47 -8.61
CA GLY A 647 -52.71 26.31 -9.32
C GLY A 647 -52.89 24.95 -8.64
N VAL A 648 -53.55 24.89 -7.47
CA VAL A 648 -53.88 23.63 -6.78
C VAL A 648 -55.34 23.29 -7.00
N CYS A 649 -55.68 22.04 -7.34
CA CYS A 649 -57.07 21.62 -7.43
C CYS A 649 -57.65 21.48 -6.01
N VAL A 650 -58.74 22.20 -5.73
CA VAL A 650 -59.34 22.30 -4.40
C VAL A 650 -60.75 21.68 -4.33
N GLY A 651 -61.21 21.07 -5.43
CA GLY A 651 -62.49 20.39 -5.52
C GLY A 651 -62.99 20.32 -6.96
N GLY A 652 -64.15 19.73 -7.18
CA GLY A 652 -64.73 19.60 -8.50
C GLY A 652 -65.95 18.69 -8.54
N ASN A 653 -66.52 18.50 -9.72
CA ASN A 653 -67.56 17.51 -9.94
C ASN A 653 -67.15 16.59 -11.08
N THR A 654 -66.98 15.31 -10.77
CA THR A 654 -66.67 14.26 -11.74
C THR A 654 -67.90 13.40 -12.02
N LYS A 655 -67.78 12.40 -12.90
CA LYS A 655 -68.83 11.40 -13.11
C LYS A 655 -69.11 10.53 -11.87
N GLU A 656 -68.15 10.48 -10.94
CA GLU A 656 -68.29 9.76 -9.67
C GLU A 656 -68.88 10.64 -8.55
N GLY A 657 -69.12 11.93 -8.83
CA GLY A 657 -69.70 12.89 -7.89
C GLY A 657 -68.79 14.08 -7.58
N THR A 658 -69.28 14.93 -6.68
CA THR A 658 -68.58 16.14 -6.22
C THR A 658 -67.60 15.80 -5.10
N PHE A 659 -66.41 16.41 -5.13
CA PHE A 659 -65.36 16.23 -4.14
C PHE A 659 -64.68 17.56 -3.80
#